data_AF-E7RTJ8-F1
#
_entry.id   AF-E7RTJ8-F1
#
_cell.length_a   1.000
_cell.length_b   1.000
_cell.length_c   1.000
_cell.angle_alpha   90.00
_cell.angle_beta   90.00
_cell.angle_gamma   90.00
#
_symmetry.space_group_name_H-M   'P 1'
#
loop_
_entity.id
_entity.type
_entity.pdbx_description
1 polymer ?
#
loop_
_entity_poly.entity_id
_entity_poly.type
_entity_poly.pdbx_seq_one_letter_code
_entity_poly.pdbx_strand_id
1 'polypeptide(L)'
;MIRSFPSVAVPDHLRRKALAIASVTALLTLAACGGGGGDAGASASSGGAIDAGRGLASSQAHASLDVDGPQDGRPAVPNEGIDFSAEQNVGTLPVADEAADVNDSVVARKALPVAAKAATEGAWGGQMKWAFIPIHAVVLPDGRVMTYGSTDRGEQGAKFYYDVWDPTLGGDEASHLTLPNTTQTDIFCSAQVVLPLTGDVFIAGGDIYSDARGRSINQPINDTTIFRPGSNTIEAAAKMQRKRWYATATTLPNGEVFVQGGKGGNDHPEIRRNDGSNFLLSGITTSDLREDYPRNWVAPDGNIFGFSKSQMYRMKLDGNGTRTDLGTLNYKSDWEGSAVMFEPGRILLTEALGNRAAIIDIRGDKPVVTDAGTMSNTRMWHNSTVLADGTVAISGGAEYFDFHKATARNPIYHLEFWNPKTGVWTRGPSQKRMRLYHSTATLLPDGSLFTGGGGAYGPESNLNAEVYYPAYLYNADGTPAQRPTLDKAPMVVQPGGSMVLESAQAETIRRVTMVATGSVTHSFNMNQRFIELSFRREGNRLVAKLPSNVNDTPPGYYMVFILNEAGTPSISKMVRVNVAGQATVDPDVVPIYRYAANDGTSLRYRYSPDPALGGEWVRQGEAFLAYASQKNNTVPVYRYSATTGGKVRYKYTTDGSLRSAGWLREGIAFYAYNQPGEGRTGVDEYKQVRGGWYLNYATAGNSAGSGWEFAGHIFHVPASRAQKEPEAPRDTEAPSVPGGVHAQAQGNDAVQLSWGKSSDAGGSGLAGYRVRRDGMDITPNLLQTESLIDRDLKPGDYSYTVEAVDGAGNTSAVSARVQVTLRDAQAERDAALAAANLVRVYRYVAPGGDGDLRYVYSADASVSGEWTRQELAFYAYAKPQRNTVPVYRYLARGADGTARYLFSINPWLGNGWTREHVVFHVLRYPQRGAQAVNEFYRMRDGWYLGYSTQSSFGESGSWRRYGRVFYVPTFNEKN
;
A
#
# COMPACT_ATOMS: atom_id res chain seq x y z
N MET A 1 -5.06 -84.88 -48.06
CA MET A 1 -5.65 -84.14 -46.93
C MET A 1 -5.21 -84.87 -45.65
N ILE A 2 -4.00 -84.72 -45.09
CA ILE A 2 -3.08 -83.55 -45.00
C ILE A 2 -3.76 -82.47 -44.11
N ARG A 3 -3.37 -82.28 -42.83
CA ARG A 3 -2.17 -81.60 -42.25
C ARG A 3 -2.22 -80.06 -42.53
N SER A 4 -1.66 -79.11 -41.76
CA SER A 4 -0.50 -79.13 -40.83
C SER A 4 -0.48 -77.91 -39.85
N PHE A 5 0.57 -77.85 -38.99
CA PHE A 5 1.23 -76.69 -38.30
C PHE A 5 1.45 -75.39 -39.14
N PRO A 6 2.09 -74.27 -38.64
CA PRO A 6 2.53 -73.86 -37.28
C PRO A 6 1.76 -72.58 -36.80
N SER A 7 2.23 -71.45 -36.20
CA SER A 7 3.50 -70.81 -35.72
C SER A 7 3.14 -69.66 -34.72
N VAL A 8 3.91 -69.10 -33.77
CA VAL A 8 5.38 -68.86 -33.50
C VAL A 8 5.88 -67.51 -34.07
N ALA A 9 6.58 -66.59 -33.37
CA ALA A 9 7.28 -66.66 -32.07
C ALA A 9 7.22 -65.37 -31.20
N VAL A 10 7.48 -65.52 -29.89
CA VAL A 10 8.31 -64.60 -29.08
C VAL A 10 9.44 -65.45 -28.46
N PRO A 11 10.72 -65.06 -28.48
CA PRO A 11 11.79 -65.89 -27.93
C PRO A 11 11.76 -66.05 -26.41
N ASP A 12 11.89 -67.30 -25.93
CA ASP A 12 12.06 -67.64 -24.51
C ASP A 12 13.44 -67.26 -23.97
N HIS A 13 13.48 -66.65 -22.78
CA HIS A 13 14.52 -66.93 -21.79
C HIS A 13 13.90 -67.07 -20.38
N LEU A 14 14.29 -68.13 -19.66
CA LEU A 14 14.09 -68.38 -18.22
C LEU A 14 12.67 -68.70 -17.68
N ARG A 15 12.18 -69.90 -18.01
CA ARG A 15 11.22 -70.66 -17.16
C ARG A 15 11.93 -71.51 -16.09
N ARG A 16 11.47 -71.42 -14.82
CA ARG A 16 11.35 -72.48 -13.77
C ARG A 16 10.70 -71.81 -12.54
N LYS A 17 9.44 -72.08 -12.14
CA LYS A 17 8.87 -73.28 -11.47
C LYS A 17 9.53 -73.60 -10.11
N ALA A 18 8.82 -73.88 -9.01
CA ALA A 18 7.38 -73.89 -8.65
C ALA A 18 7.28 -73.69 -7.10
N LEU A 19 6.25 -73.13 -6.46
CA LEU A 19 4.78 -73.30 -6.47
C LEU A 19 4.26 -74.54 -5.70
N ALA A 20 3.60 -74.30 -4.56
CA ALA A 20 2.74 -75.22 -3.80
C ALA A 20 1.67 -74.42 -3.03
N ILE A 21 0.44 -74.95 -2.91
CA ILE A 21 -0.72 -74.32 -2.25
C ILE A 21 -1.52 -75.40 -1.51
N ALA A 22 -1.99 -75.11 -0.29
CA ALA A 22 -3.11 -75.82 0.35
C ALA A 22 -3.76 -74.92 1.43
N SER A 23 -5.08 -75.05 1.63
CA SER A 23 -5.89 -74.18 2.51
C SER A 23 -6.70 -75.00 3.51
N VAL A 24 -6.86 -74.53 4.75
CA VAL A 24 -7.95 -74.93 5.67
C VAL A 24 -8.35 -73.74 6.53
N THR A 25 -9.65 -73.61 6.84
CA THR A 25 -10.23 -72.61 7.75
C THR A 25 -10.94 -73.31 8.91
N ALA A 26 -10.73 -72.88 10.15
CA ALA A 26 -11.54 -73.28 11.31
C ALA A 26 -11.44 -72.25 12.46
N LEU A 27 -12.51 -72.14 13.26
CA LEU A 27 -12.57 -71.34 14.49
C LEU A 27 -12.11 -72.16 15.70
N LEU A 28 -11.66 -71.48 16.77
CA LEU A 28 -12.02 -71.86 18.16
C LEU A 28 -11.80 -70.69 19.13
N THR A 29 -12.46 -70.74 20.29
CA THR A 29 -12.54 -69.67 21.30
C THR A 29 -12.39 -70.21 22.73
N LEU A 30 -12.11 -69.28 23.66
CA LEU A 30 -12.37 -69.33 25.12
C LEU A 30 -11.43 -70.13 26.06
N ALA A 31 -11.54 -69.75 27.36
CA ALA A 31 -10.83 -70.19 28.56
C ALA A 31 -9.31 -69.83 28.64
N ALA A 32 -8.74 -69.02 29.53
CA ALA A 32 -9.11 -68.33 30.80
C ALA A 32 -8.57 -68.95 32.12
N CYS A 33 -7.62 -68.23 32.75
CA CYS A 33 -7.24 -68.17 34.18
C CYS A 33 -6.48 -66.84 34.39
N GLY A 34 -6.50 -66.16 35.54
CA GLY A 34 -7.32 -66.38 36.73
C GLY A 34 -6.79 -65.66 37.99
N GLY A 35 -7.37 -64.51 38.34
CA GLY A 35 -7.34 -63.91 39.69
C GLY A 35 -6.26 -62.83 39.97
N GLY A 36 -6.52 -61.85 40.86
CA GLY A 36 -7.81 -61.49 41.48
C GLY A 36 -7.72 -60.64 42.77
N GLY A 37 -8.60 -59.64 42.91
CA GLY A 37 -8.76 -58.77 44.10
C GLY A 37 -7.73 -57.62 44.18
N GLY A 38 -8.01 -56.46 44.79
CA GLY A 38 -9.19 -56.00 45.55
C GLY A 38 -8.74 -55.22 46.80
N ASP A 39 -9.44 -54.22 47.33
CA ASP A 39 -10.70 -53.58 46.92
C ASP A 39 -10.86 -52.20 47.62
N ALA A 40 -11.88 -51.42 47.22
CA ALA A 40 -12.56 -50.30 47.91
C ALA A 40 -11.83 -49.28 48.85
N GLY A 41 -12.17 -47.99 48.71
CA GLY A 41 -11.90 -46.95 49.73
C GLY A 41 -12.40 -45.56 49.31
N ALA A 42 -13.06 -44.81 50.20
CA ALA A 42 -13.73 -43.55 49.82
C ALA A 42 -13.69 -42.43 50.88
N SER A 43 -13.87 -41.19 50.38
CA SER A 43 -14.34 -39.97 51.08
C SER A 43 -13.37 -39.09 51.90
N ALA A 44 -13.80 -37.83 52.06
CA ALA A 44 -13.54 -36.91 53.18
C ALA A 44 -12.18 -36.19 53.36
N SER A 45 -12.03 -35.08 52.63
CA SER A 45 -11.85 -33.71 53.18
C SER A 45 -10.69 -33.30 54.13
N SER A 46 -10.18 -32.09 53.82
CA SER A 46 -9.78 -30.99 54.74
C SER A 46 -8.35 -30.86 55.26
N GLY A 47 -7.89 -29.59 55.32
CA GLY A 47 -7.02 -29.09 56.38
C GLY A 47 -5.54 -28.83 56.06
N GLY A 48 -5.04 -27.67 56.49
CA GLY A 48 -3.62 -27.45 56.80
C GLY A 48 -2.77 -26.72 55.76
N ALA A 49 -2.49 -25.43 56.02
CA ALA A 49 -1.43 -24.68 55.34
C ALA A 49 -0.51 -24.03 56.39
N ILE A 50 0.81 -24.23 56.28
CA ILE A 50 1.84 -23.42 56.97
C ILE A 50 3.19 -23.49 56.25
N ASP A 51 3.46 -22.42 55.49
CA ASP A 51 4.61 -21.50 55.55
C ASP A 51 6.10 -21.96 55.53
N ALA A 52 6.91 -21.06 54.95
CA ALA A 52 8.35 -20.77 55.07
C ALA A 52 9.41 -21.88 55.30
N GLY A 53 10.38 -21.96 54.36
CA GLY A 53 11.67 -22.64 54.57
C GLY A 53 12.73 -22.27 53.51
N ARG A 54 13.70 -21.42 53.85
CA ARG A 54 14.79 -20.99 52.95
C ARG A 54 15.90 -22.04 52.82
N GLY A 55 16.50 -22.13 51.62
CA GLY A 55 17.97 -21.96 51.52
C GLY A 55 18.83 -23.05 50.85
N LEU A 56 19.66 -22.57 49.91
CA LEU A 56 21.08 -22.93 49.70
C LEU A 56 21.49 -24.36 49.27
N ALA A 57 21.68 -24.48 47.95
CA ALA A 57 22.98 -24.67 47.27
C ALA A 57 23.88 -25.92 47.51
N SER A 58 24.39 -26.44 46.38
CA SER A 58 25.65 -27.20 46.20
C SER A 58 25.71 -28.63 46.77
N SER A 59 26.56 -29.56 46.32
CA SER A 59 27.26 -29.78 45.03
C SER A 59 27.93 -31.18 45.07
N GLN A 60 28.67 -31.58 44.01
CA GLN A 60 29.59 -32.74 43.97
C GLN A 60 28.94 -34.15 44.02
N ALA A 61 29.57 -35.24 43.52
CA ALA A 61 30.65 -35.36 42.53
C ALA A 61 30.72 -36.79 41.91
N HIS A 62 31.27 -36.84 40.69
CA HIS A 62 32.02 -37.91 40.01
C HIS A 62 32.08 -39.35 40.58
N ALA A 63 31.86 -40.32 39.68
CA ALA A 63 32.87 -41.34 39.34
C ALA A 63 32.65 -41.86 37.90
N SER A 64 33.74 -42.17 37.18
CA SER A 64 33.75 -42.76 35.82
C SER A 64 34.51 -44.08 35.81
N LEU A 65 34.46 -44.84 34.70
CA LEU A 65 35.45 -45.86 34.34
C LEU A 65 35.41 -46.14 32.82
N ASP A 66 36.57 -46.38 32.22
CA ASP A 66 36.83 -46.30 30.77
C ASP A 66 37.25 -47.64 30.13
N VAL A 67 37.20 -47.75 28.79
CA VAL A 67 37.93 -48.75 27.96
C VAL A 67 38.26 -48.17 26.56
N ASP A 68 39.48 -48.40 26.04
CA ASP A 68 39.94 -48.14 24.65
C ASP A 68 39.16 -48.92 23.55
N GLY A 69 39.26 -48.65 22.24
CA GLY A 69 40.10 -47.75 21.41
C GLY A 69 40.14 -48.29 19.95
N PRO A 70 41.05 -47.89 19.03
CA PRO A 70 42.08 -46.85 19.06
C PRO A 70 41.75 -45.67 18.09
N GLN A 71 42.75 -44.84 17.75
CA GLN A 71 42.59 -43.57 17.02
C GLN A 71 42.81 -43.66 15.49
N ASP A 72 42.26 -42.69 14.75
CA ASP A 72 43.00 -42.02 13.68
C ASP A 72 42.57 -40.53 13.55
N GLY A 73 43.46 -39.65 13.10
CA GLY A 73 43.49 -38.24 13.54
C GLY A 73 42.69 -37.19 12.75
N ARG A 74 42.23 -36.14 13.45
CA ARG A 74 41.86 -34.81 12.91
C ARG A 74 42.26 -33.69 13.90
N PRO A 75 42.64 -32.48 13.43
CA PRO A 75 42.94 -31.36 14.33
C PRO A 75 41.70 -30.87 15.09
N ALA A 76 41.90 -30.44 16.34
CA ALA A 76 40.85 -29.87 17.19
C ALA A 76 40.60 -28.38 16.91
N VAL A 77 39.36 -27.94 17.16
CA VAL A 77 38.99 -26.53 17.36
C VAL A 77 38.19 -26.47 18.66
N PRO A 78 38.46 -25.54 19.61
CA PRO A 78 37.82 -25.56 20.92
C PRO A 78 36.33 -25.19 20.88
N ASN A 79 35.55 -25.80 21.77
CA ASN A 79 34.31 -25.22 22.26
C ASN A 79 34.67 -24.21 23.37
N GLU A 80 34.38 -22.93 23.16
CA GLU A 80 34.16 -21.99 24.26
C GLU A 80 32.75 -21.40 24.12
N GLY A 81 31.95 -21.52 25.19
CA GLY A 81 30.62 -20.90 25.26
C GLY A 81 30.77 -19.43 25.64
N ILE A 82 30.14 -18.54 24.89
CA ILE A 82 30.18 -17.09 25.16
C ILE A 82 28.99 -16.69 26.04
N ASP A 83 29.30 -15.96 27.10
CA ASP A 83 28.38 -15.48 28.13
C ASP A 83 27.59 -14.23 27.68
N PHE A 84 26.39 -14.03 28.25
CA PHE A 84 25.48 -12.93 27.93
C PHE A 84 25.65 -11.73 28.88
N SER A 85 26.81 -11.05 28.84
CA SER A 85 26.92 -9.73 29.48
C SER A 85 28.03 -8.80 28.92
N ALA A 86 27.64 -7.83 28.07
CA ALA A 86 28.32 -6.54 27.89
C ALA A 86 27.49 -5.57 27.03
N GLU A 87 27.38 -4.30 27.45
CA GLU A 87 26.96 -3.19 26.57
C GLU A 87 28.19 -2.42 26.03
N GLN A 88 27.96 -1.49 25.09
CA GLN A 88 28.91 -0.49 24.57
C GLN A 88 30.09 -1.06 23.73
N ASN A 89 30.16 -0.86 22.41
CA ASN A 89 30.16 0.45 21.75
C ASN A 89 29.79 0.33 20.27
N VAL A 90 28.81 1.13 19.80
CA VAL A 90 28.50 1.25 18.37
C VAL A 90 29.30 2.41 17.78
N GLY A 91 30.29 2.10 16.94
CA GLY A 91 30.99 3.11 16.14
C GLY A 91 30.04 3.73 15.10
N THR A 92 30.02 5.06 15.03
CA THR A 92 29.16 5.79 14.08
C THR A 92 29.68 5.70 12.65
N LEU A 93 28.77 5.41 11.72
CA LEU A 93 28.94 5.66 10.28
C LEU A 93 27.80 6.57 9.79
N PRO A 94 28.03 7.39 8.75
CA PRO A 94 27.29 8.63 8.59
C PRO A 94 25.86 8.46 8.06
N VAL A 95 24.98 9.34 8.54
CA VAL A 95 23.64 9.57 7.98
C VAL A 95 23.78 10.21 6.59
N ALA A 96 23.04 9.69 5.62
CA ALA A 96 22.78 10.38 4.37
C ALA A 96 21.36 10.97 4.43
N ASP A 97 21.26 12.30 4.52
CA ASP A 97 20.00 13.02 4.41
C ASP A 97 19.53 13.06 2.95
N GLU A 98 18.38 12.47 2.65
CA GLU A 98 17.44 13.03 1.67
C GLU A 98 16.03 12.43 1.85
N ALA A 99 15.11 13.20 2.44
CA ALA A 99 13.72 12.80 2.62
C ALA A 99 12.88 13.24 1.41
N ALA A 100 12.77 12.37 0.41
CA ALA A 100 11.99 12.59 -0.80
C ALA A 100 10.51 12.19 -0.67
N ASP A 101 9.66 12.83 -1.48
CA ASP A 101 8.20 12.73 -1.46
C ASP A 101 7.68 11.31 -1.75
N VAL A 102 6.74 10.82 -0.94
CA VAL A 102 6.09 9.49 -1.11
C VAL A 102 4.75 9.68 -1.84
N ASN A 103 4.83 10.29 -3.03
CA ASN A 103 3.77 10.36 -4.03
C ASN A 103 4.11 9.42 -5.19
N ASP A 104 3.60 8.19 -5.12
CA ASP A 104 3.74 7.12 -6.14
C ASP A 104 5.18 6.86 -6.63
N SER A 105 6.17 7.25 -5.83
CA SER A 105 7.59 7.08 -6.09
C SER A 105 7.98 5.62 -5.87
N VAL A 106 8.34 4.97 -6.98
CA VAL A 106 8.76 3.57 -7.12
C VAL A 106 9.59 3.09 -5.92
N VAL A 107 8.95 2.37 -4.99
CA VAL A 107 9.64 1.28 -4.27
C VAL A 107 10.23 0.40 -5.36
N ALA A 108 11.55 0.20 -5.33
CA ALA A 108 12.29 -0.52 -6.36
C ALA A 108 11.98 -2.03 -6.34
N ARG A 109 10.74 -2.39 -6.71
CA ARG A 109 10.25 -3.76 -6.86
C ARG A 109 11.26 -4.51 -7.71
N LYS A 110 11.81 -5.59 -7.15
CA LYS A 110 12.84 -6.41 -7.77
C LYS A 110 12.39 -6.79 -9.18
N ALA A 111 13.12 -6.33 -10.19
CA ALA A 111 12.67 -6.41 -11.58
C ALA A 111 12.33 -7.86 -11.97
N LEU A 112 11.26 -8.03 -12.76
CA LEU A 112 10.85 -9.37 -13.21
C LEU A 112 12.02 -10.09 -13.89
N PRO A 113 12.28 -11.36 -13.55
CA PRO A 113 13.43 -12.08 -14.08
C PRO A 113 13.31 -12.24 -15.59
N VAL A 114 14.30 -11.71 -16.32
CA VAL A 114 14.38 -11.83 -17.78
C VAL A 114 14.89 -13.22 -18.13
N ALA A 115 14.14 -13.94 -18.97
CA ALA A 115 14.53 -15.25 -19.48
C ALA A 115 14.17 -15.37 -20.97
N ALA A 116 14.99 -16.08 -21.75
CA ALA A 116 14.87 -16.19 -23.21
C ALA A 116 13.57 -16.84 -23.74
N LYS A 117 12.68 -17.29 -22.84
CA LYS A 117 11.35 -17.83 -23.13
C LYS A 117 10.24 -17.23 -22.26
N ALA A 118 10.49 -16.13 -21.54
CA ALA A 118 9.53 -15.60 -20.57
C ALA A 118 8.15 -15.27 -21.20
N ALA A 119 8.14 -14.88 -22.48
CA ALA A 119 6.96 -14.67 -23.31
C ALA A 119 6.01 -15.89 -23.45
N THR A 120 6.53 -17.12 -23.35
CA THR A 120 5.78 -18.36 -23.63
C THR A 120 5.74 -19.34 -22.47
N GLU A 121 6.82 -19.39 -21.68
CA GLU A 121 6.96 -20.27 -20.52
C GLU A 121 6.90 -19.51 -19.19
N GLY A 122 6.93 -18.17 -19.18
CA GLY A 122 7.17 -17.39 -17.95
C GLY A 122 8.59 -17.59 -17.42
N ALA A 123 8.86 -17.14 -16.19
CA ALA A 123 10.19 -17.27 -15.59
C ALA A 123 10.14 -17.51 -14.08
N TRP A 124 11.14 -18.24 -13.57
CA TRP A 124 11.34 -18.45 -12.13
C TRP A 124 12.28 -17.40 -11.55
N GLY A 125 11.99 -16.94 -10.33
CA GLY A 125 12.86 -16.10 -9.53
C GLY A 125 14.06 -16.85 -8.92
N GLY A 126 14.72 -16.19 -7.96
CA GLY A 126 15.72 -16.84 -7.11
C GLY A 126 15.07 -17.80 -6.09
N GLN A 127 15.88 -18.70 -5.51
CA GLN A 127 15.49 -19.38 -4.27
C GLN A 127 15.53 -18.36 -3.13
N MET A 128 14.43 -18.25 -2.40
CA MET A 128 14.29 -17.43 -1.19
C MET A 128 14.51 -18.34 0.02
N LYS A 129 15.36 -17.94 0.98
CA LYS A 129 15.59 -18.71 2.22
C LYS A 129 14.38 -18.58 3.13
N TRP A 130 13.99 -19.66 3.81
CA TRP A 130 12.91 -19.65 4.80
C TRP A 130 13.41 -20.14 6.16
N ALA A 131 12.84 -19.65 7.26
CA ALA A 131 13.28 -19.99 8.63
C ALA A 131 12.97 -21.45 9.03
N PHE A 132 11.91 -22.01 8.46
CA PHE A 132 11.41 -23.38 8.63
C PHE A 132 10.81 -23.84 7.28
N ILE A 133 10.40 -25.10 7.15
CA ILE A 133 9.71 -25.60 5.95
C ILE A 133 8.28 -25.02 5.95
N PRO A 134 7.84 -24.21 4.96
CA PRO A 134 6.49 -23.64 4.96
C PRO A 134 5.44 -24.66 4.47
N ILE A 135 4.98 -25.49 5.40
CA ILE A 135 4.02 -26.59 5.21
C ILE A 135 2.58 -26.07 5.06
N HIS A 136 2.27 -24.95 5.72
CA HIS A 136 1.03 -24.21 5.56
C HIS A 136 1.36 -22.80 5.07
N ALA A 137 0.53 -22.25 4.18
CA ALA A 137 0.61 -20.86 3.74
C ALA A 137 -0.79 -20.24 3.60
N VAL A 138 -0.94 -18.99 4.03
CA VAL A 138 -2.20 -18.22 3.95
C VAL A 138 -1.92 -16.81 3.44
N VAL A 139 -2.58 -16.41 2.35
CA VAL A 139 -2.53 -15.03 1.84
C VAL A 139 -3.44 -14.15 2.69
N LEU A 140 -2.86 -13.12 3.29
CA LEU A 140 -3.52 -12.25 4.25
C LEU A 140 -4.27 -11.09 3.55
N PRO A 141 -5.25 -10.43 4.21
CA PRO A 141 -5.98 -9.28 3.67
C PRO A 141 -5.12 -8.09 3.23
N ASP A 142 -3.91 -7.94 3.78
CA ASP A 142 -2.95 -6.89 3.43
C ASP A 142 -2.00 -7.30 2.29
N GLY A 143 -2.11 -8.53 1.80
CA GLY A 143 -1.29 -9.08 0.71
C GLY A 143 -0.02 -9.80 1.15
N ARG A 144 0.32 -9.78 2.44
CA ARG A 144 1.41 -10.59 3.02
C ARG A 144 1.02 -12.07 3.10
N VAL A 145 1.97 -12.95 3.37
CA VAL A 145 1.73 -14.40 3.50
C VAL A 145 2.15 -14.90 4.87
N MET A 146 1.20 -15.41 5.66
CA MET A 146 1.53 -16.16 6.88
C MET A 146 1.93 -17.59 6.49
N THR A 147 3.00 -18.11 7.07
CA THR A 147 3.43 -19.51 6.92
C THR A 147 3.80 -20.14 8.26
N TYR A 148 3.70 -21.47 8.35
CA TYR A 148 4.17 -22.27 9.49
C TYR A 148 4.44 -23.72 9.06
N GLY A 149 5.18 -24.47 9.88
CA GLY A 149 5.55 -25.86 9.57
C GLY A 149 6.62 -26.46 10.49
N SER A 150 7.68 -27.02 9.92
CA SER A 150 8.68 -27.84 10.63
C SER A 150 10.13 -27.37 10.45
N THR A 151 11.01 -27.78 11.37
CA THR A 151 12.46 -27.54 11.26
C THR A 151 13.08 -28.26 10.05
N ASP A 152 14.37 -28.01 9.77
CA ASP A 152 15.16 -28.77 8.80
C ASP A 152 15.12 -30.30 9.05
N ARG A 153 15.01 -30.70 10.31
CA ARG A 153 14.90 -32.10 10.77
C ARG A 153 13.49 -32.67 10.66
N GLY A 154 12.50 -31.86 10.30
CA GLY A 154 11.09 -32.23 10.30
C GLY A 154 10.46 -32.25 11.70
N GLU A 155 11.10 -31.67 12.72
CA GLU A 155 10.50 -31.49 14.04
C GLU A 155 9.39 -30.44 13.93
N GLN A 156 8.27 -30.63 14.63
CA GLN A 156 7.11 -29.74 14.53
C GLN A 156 7.45 -28.38 15.16
N GLY A 157 7.81 -27.43 14.31
CA GLY A 157 8.29 -26.10 14.69
C GLY A 157 7.15 -25.11 14.92
N ALA A 158 5.95 -25.43 14.42
CA ALA A 158 4.76 -24.61 14.49
C ALA A 158 4.21 -24.43 15.94
N LYS A 159 4.55 -25.31 16.89
CA LYS A 159 4.40 -25.04 18.34
C LYS A 159 5.19 -23.82 18.81
N PHE A 160 6.31 -23.50 18.15
CA PHE A 160 7.27 -22.49 18.62
C PHE A 160 7.27 -21.22 17.77
N TYR A 161 7.12 -21.33 16.44
CA TYR A 161 7.26 -20.20 15.51
C TYR A 161 6.29 -20.28 14.32
N TYR A 162 5.97 -19.10 13.79
CA TYR A 162 5.39 -18.89 12.47
C TYR A 162 6.12 -17.71 11.81
N ASP A 163 5.84 -17.45 10.54
CA ASP A 163 6.47 -16.36 9.79
C ASP A 163 5.42 -15.59 8.99
N VAL A 164 5.63 -14.28 8.86
CA VAL A 164 4.83 -13.41 8.00
C VAL A 164 5.75 -12.74 6.98
N TRP A 165 5.67 -13.20 5.73
CA TRP A 165 6.45 -12.72 4.60
C TRP A 165 5.74 -11.59 3.85
N ASP A 166 6.45 -10.51 3.53
CA ASP A 166 5.96 -9.44 2.67
C ASP A 166 6.53 -9.57 1.24
N PRO A 167 5.72 -10.01 0.26
CA PRO A 167 6.19 -10.19 -1.12
C PRO A 167 6.50 -8.87 -1.84
N THR A 168 6.13 -7.70 -1.28
CA THR A 168 6.47 -6.39 -1.86
C THR A 168 7.90 -5.96 -1.55
N LEU A 169 8.46 -6.45 -0.44
CA LEU A 169 9.84 -6.19 -0.02
C LEU A 169 10.84 -7.14 -0.72
N GLY A 170 10.40 -8.35 -1.11
CA GLY A 170 11.20 -9.27 -1.90
C GLY A 170 11.20 -10.69 -1.34
N GLY A 171 12.37 -11.20 -0.98
CA GLY A 171 12.58 -12.60 -0.58
C GLY A 171 13.93 -12.84 0.09
N ASP A 172 14.39 -11.82 0.82
CA ASP A 172 15.54 -11.84 1.71
C ASP A 172 15.09 -11.62 3.16
N GLU A 173 16.01 -11.72 4.10
CA GLU A 173 15.71 -11.75 5.54
C GLU A 173 14.95 -10.50 6.04
N ALA A 174 15.07 -9.35 5.35
CA ALA A 174 14.32 -8.13 5.68
C ALA A 174 12.85 -8.16 5.24
N SER A 175 12.46 -9.10 4.37
CA SER A 175 11.06 -9.31 3.95
C SER A 175 10.27 -10.25 4.87
N HIS A 176 10.89 -10.75 5.96
CA HIS A 176 10.31 -11.75 6.86
C HIS A 176 10.09 -11.23 8.29
N LEU A 177 9.01 -11.68 8.91
CA LEU A 177 8.73 -11.52 10.34
C LEU A 177 8.49 -12.90 10.95
N THR A 178 9.58 -13.60 11.28
CA THR A 178 9.52 -14.86 12.03
C THR A 178 9.27 -14.57 13.51
N LEU A 179 8.16 -15.08 14.04
CA LEU A 179 7.57 -14.67 15.31
C LEU A 179 7.20 -15.87 16.18
N PRO A 180 7.27 -15.76 17.52
CA PRO A 180 6.97 -16.87 18.41
C PRO A 180 5.47 -17.18 18.44
N ASN A 181 5.12 -18.46 18.34
CA ASN A 181 3.78 -18.95 18.69
C ASN A 181 3.64 -18.95 20.22
N THR A 182 2.91 -17.96 20.71
CA THR A 182 2.60 -17.72 22.13
C THR A 182 1.55 -18.67 22.71
N THR A 183 0.88 -19.48 21.88
CA THR A 183 -0.11 -20.46 22.33
C THR A 183 0.56 -21.77 22.75
N GLN A 184 -0.18 -22.64 23.47
CA GLN A 184 0.30 -23.99 23.79
C GLN A 184 0.03 -25.02 22.67
N THR A 185 -0.63 -24.57 21.60
CA THR A 185 -1.10 -25.38 20.48
C THR A 185 0.01 -25.55 19.44
N ASP A 186 0.31 -26.79 19.02
CA ASP A 186 1.03 -27.00 17.76
C ASP A 186 0.03 -26.93 16.61
N ILE A 187 0.18 -25.93 15.74
CA ILE A 187 -0.71 -25.71 14.60
C ILE A 187 -0.30 -26.54 13.35
N PHE A 188 0.76 -27.35 13.43
CA PHE A 188 1.10 -28.34 12.40
C PHE A 188 -0.10 -29.24 12.07
N CYS A 189 -0.42 -29.42 10.79
CA CYS A 189 -1.52 -30.25 10.29
C CYS A 189 -2.93 -29.82 10.73
N SER A 190 -3.09 -28.55 11.11
CA SER A 190 -4.37 -27.87 11.27
C SER A 190 -5.13 -27.71 9.94
N ALA A 191 -6.39 -27.30 10.03
CA ALA A 191 -7.11 -26.60 8.96
C ALA A 191 -6.96 -25.08 9.15
N GLN A 192 -6.93 -24.27 8.09
CA GLN A 192 -6.89 -22.81 8.27
C GLN A 192 -7.61 -22.02 7.16
N VAL A 193 -8.25 -20.90 7.52
CA VAL A 193 -8.97 -19.97 6.61
C VAL A 193 -8.94 -18.53 7.13
N VAL A 194 -9.02 -17.54 6.24
CA VAL A 194 -9.24 -16.13 6.62
C VAL A 194 -10.71 -15.90 6.96
N LEU A 195 -11.00 -15.41 8.17
CA LEU A 195 -12.36 -15.09 8.62
C LEU A 195 -12.88 -13.85 7.87
N PRO A 196 -14.05 -13.91 7.21
CA PRO A 196 -14.52 -12.83 6.34
C PRO A 196 -14.92 -11.56 7.10
N LEU A 197 -15.29 -11.68 8.37
CA LEU A 197 -15.78 -10.55 9.18
C LEU A 197 -14.66 -9.71 9.79
N THR A 198 -13.49 -10.28 10.07
CA THR A 198 -12.37 -9.59 10.75
C THR A 198 -11.10 -9.51 9.92
N GLY A 199 -10.87 -10.46 9.01
CA GLY A 199 -9.58 -10.62 8.32
C GLY A 199 -8.53 -11.40 9.11
N ASP A 200 -8.85 -11.87 10.31
CA ASP A 200 -7.98 -12.76 11.08
C ASP A 200 -7.93 -14.16 10.45
N VAL A 201 -6.83 -14.89 10.62
CA VAL A 201 -6.73 -16.30 10.22
C VAL A 201 -7.23 -17.18 11.35
N PHE A 202 -8.30 -17.93 11.09
CA PHE A 202 -8.76 -19.01 11.96
C PHE A 202 -8.00 -20.29 11.63
N ILE A 203 -7.44 -20.91 12.66
CA ILE A 203 -6.66 -22.13 12.58
C ILE A 203 -7.29 -23.15 13.53
N ALA A 204 -7.58 -24.36 13.03
CA ALA A 204 -8.42 -25.34 13.69
C ALA A 204 -7.74 -26.71 13.79
N GLY A 205 -7.62 -27.23 15.01
CA GLY A 205 -6.92 -28.48 15.28
C GLY A 205 -5.41 -28.33 15.13
N GLY A 206 -4.74 -29.46 14.95
CA GLY A 206 -3.28 -29.56 14.96
C GLY A 206 -2.81 -30.74 15.82
N ASP A 207 -1.61 -30.62 16.40
CA ASP A 207 -0.92 -31.72 17.08
C ASP A 207 -0.69 -31.49 18.60
N ILE A 208 -0.55 -32.57 19.36
CA ILE A 208 -0.12 -32.54 20.76
C ILE A 208 1.40 -32.42 20.81
N TYR A 209 1.91 -31.22 21.13
CA TYR A 209 3.29 -31.11 21.56
C TYR A 209 3.50 -31.71 22.96
N SER A 210 4.53 -32.52 23.13
CA SER A 210 4.98 -33.02 24.44
C SER A 210 6.43 -33.51 24.32
N ASP A 211 7.32 -32.96 25.16
CA ASP A 211 8.73 -33.38 25.22
C ASP A 211 9.08 -34.10 26.54
N ALA A 212 10.07 -33.63 27.31
CA ALA A 212 11.26 -34.39 27.72
C ALA A 212 11.07 -35.62 28.65
N ARG A 213 9.84 -36.06 28.94
CA ARG A 213 9.52 -37.23 29.78
C ARG A 213 8.49 -38.21 29.21
N GLY A 214 7.89 -37.97 28.03
CA GLY A 214 6.96 -38.94 27.40
C GLY A 214 6.18 -38.39 26.22
N ARG A 215 6.78 -38.43 25.02
CA ARG A 215 6.26 -37.71 23.83
C ARG A 215 5.05 -38.40 23.18
N SER A 216 4.01 -37.63 22.87
CA SER A 216 2.79 -38.08 22.16
C SER A 216 2.44 -37.16 20.98
N ILE A 217 3.37 -37.00 20.03
CA ILE A 217 3.15 -36.31 18.75
C ILE A 217 2.35 -37.17 17.75
N ASN A 218 1.89 -36.56 16.65
CA ASN A 218 0.99 -37.13 15.64
C ASN A 218 -0.39 -37.50 16.21
N GLN A 219 -0.90 -36.67 17.14
CA GLN A 219 -2.15 -36.87 17.89
C GLN A 219 -3.08 -35.66 17.79
N PRO A 220 -4.39 -35.87 17.54
CA PRO A 220 -5.30 -34.77 17.29
C PRO A 220 -5.71 -34.00 18.54
N ILE A 221 -5.85 -32.68 18.38
CA ILE A 221 -6.32 -31.72 19.39
C ILE A 221 -7.63 -31.06 18.96
N ASN A 222 -8.38 -30.54 19.93
CA ASN A 222 -9.56 -29.71 19.67
C ASN A 222 -9.29 -28.21 19.90
N ASP A 223 -8.03 -27.81 20.00
CA ASP A 223 -7.64 -26.41 20.10
C ASP A 223 -8.01 -25.65 18.81
N THR A 224 -8.18 -24.34 18.95
CA THR A 224 -8.21 -23.41 17.83
C THR A 224 -7.35 -22.20 18.18
N THR A 225 -6.77 -21.57 17.17
CA THR A 225 -6.01 -20.33 17.33
C THR A 225 -6.49 -19.29 16.32
N ILE A 226 -6.27 -18.02 16.66
CA ILE A 226 -6.57 -16.86 15.83
C ILE A 226 -5.26 -16.09 15.65
N PHE A 227 -4.81 -15.94 14.40
CA PHE A 227 -3.72 -15.03 14.06
C PHE A 227 -4.29 -13.73 13.48
N ARG A 228 -3.82 -12.58 13.99
CA ARG A 228 -4.27 -11.23 13.61
C ARG A 228 -3.22 -10.52 12.75
N PRO A 229 -3.46 -10.32 11.43
CA PRO A 229 -2.52 -9.62 10.55
C PRO A 229 -2.17 -8.21 11.03
N GLY A 230 -3.16 -7.44 11.50
CA GLY A 230 -2.99 -6.06 11.95
C GLY A 230 -2.22 -5.85 13.25
N SER A 231 -1.74 -6.92 13.89
CA SER A 231 -0.82 -6.86 15.04
C SER A 231 0.31 -7.88 14.97
N ASN A 232 0.32 -8.77 13.97
CA ASN A 232 1.21 -9.92 13.87
C ASN A 232 1.26 -10.74 15.18
N THR A 233 0.09 -11.03 15.76
CA THR A 233 -0.03 -11.82 16.99
C THR A 233 -0.95 -13.02 16.80
N ILE A 234 -0.64 -14.11 17.50
CA ILE A 234 -1.47 -15.32 17.58
C ILE A 234 -2.01 -15.49 19.01
N GLU A 235 -3.22 -16.00 19.15
CA GLU A 235 -3.83 -16.34 20.44
C GLU A 235 -4.65 -17.63 20.36
N ALA A 236 -4.91 -18.26 21.51
CA ALA A 236 -5.82 -19.40 21.60
C ALA A 236 -7.28 -18.92 21.64
N ALA A 237 -8.18 -19.69 21.02
CA ALA A 237 -9.60 -19.39 20.95
C ALA A 237 -10.48 -20.59 21.39
N ALA A 238 -11.79 -20.45 21.23
CA ALA A 238 -12.76 -21.45 21.66
C ALA A 238 -12.54 -22.81 20.99
N LYS A 239 -12.42 -23.86 21.81
CA LYS A 239 -12.12 -25.22 21.36
C LYS A 239 -13.25 -25.84 20.54
N MET A 240 -12.88 -26.66 19.57
CA MET A 240 -13.79 -27.49 18.77
C MET A 240 -14.50 -28.56 19.61
N GLN A 241 -15.64 -29.01 19.12
CA GLN A 241 -16.43 -30.14 19.64
C GLN A 241 -15.80 -31.50 19.31
N ARG A 242 -14.82 -31.54 18.40
CA ARG A 242 -13.97 -32.70 18.12
C ARG A 242 -12.49 -32.37 18.09
N LYS A 243 -11.67 -33.37 18.37
CA LYS A 243 -10.24 -33.34 18.11
C LYS A 243 -10.00 -33.55 16.62
N ARG A 244 -9.12 -32.79 15.97
CA ARG A 244 -8.85 -32.89 14.53
C ARG A 244 -7.37 -32.67 14.21
N TRP A 245 -6.86 -33.51 13.31
CA TRP A 245 -5.54 -33.44 12.69
C TRP A 245 -5.76 -33.86 11.23
N TYR A 246 -5.39 -33.02 10.25
CA TYR A 246 -5.81 -33.12 8.84
C TYR A 246 -7.30 -32.84 8.54
N ALA A 247 -7.92 -31.84 9.17
CA ALA A 247 -9.28 -31.41 8.80
C ALA A 247 -9.30 -30.38 7.65
N THR A 248 -10.41 -30.28 6.94
CA THR A 248 -10.68 -29.17 6.02
C THR A 248 -11.60 -28.15 6.68
N ALA A 249 -11.29 -26.86 6.49
CA ALA A 249 -12.16 -25.74 6.83
C ALA A 249 -12.75 -25.10 5.57
N THR A 250 -13.99 -24.63 5.62
CA THR A 250 -14.70 -24.03 4.48
C THR A 250 -15.61 -22.91 4.94
N THR A 251 -15.38 -21.68 4.46
CA THR A 251 -16.20 -20.51 4.78
C THR A 251 -17.56 -20.59 4.09
N LEU A 252 -18.63 -20.39 4.86
CA LEU A 252 -20.03 -20.50 4.45
C LEU A 252 -20.60 -19.13 4.01
N PRO A 253 -21.73 -19.08 3.25
CA PRO A 253 -22.38 -17.83 2.83
C PRO A 253 -22.76 -16.87 3.98
N ASN A 254 -22.97 -17.39 5.19
CA ASN A 254 -23.29 -16.64 6.41
C ASN A 254 -22.03 -16.18 7.20
N GLY A 255 -20.83 -16.39 6.67
CA GLY A 255 -19.55 -16.02 7.28
C GLY A 255 -18.98 -17.03 8.29
N GLU A 256 -19.75 -18.03 8.68
CA GLU A 256 -19.32 -19.10 9.58
C GLU A 256 -18.38 -20.09 8.89
N VAL A 257 -17.66 -20.92 9.65
CA VAL A 257 -16.70 -21.88 9.09
C VAL A 257 -17.16 -23.31 9.37
N PHE A 258 -17.47 -24.05 8.31
CA PHE A 258 -17.67 -25.50 8.36
C PHE A 258 -16.33 -26.22 8.45
N VAL A 259 -16.21 -27.20 9.35
CA VAL A 259 -14.99 -27.99 9.56
C VAL A 259 -15.34 -29.48 9.50
N GLN A 260 -14.68 -30.23 8.61
CA GLN A 260 -14.93 -31.65 8.38
C GLN A 260 -13.64 -32.46 8.40
N GLY A 261 -13.74 -33.71 8.87
CA GLY A 261 -12.66 -34.67 8.82
C GLY A 261 -11.59 -34.40 9.87
N GLY A 262 -10.39 -34.87 9.57
CA GLY A 262 -9.29 -34.99 10.50
C GLY A 262 -9.45 -36.15 11.48
N LYS A 263 -8.35 -36.83 11.74
CA LYS A 263 -8.21 -37.94 12.69
C LYS A 263 -8.78 -37.55 14.06
N GLY A 264 -9.57 -38.42 14.67
CA GLY A 264 -10.19 -38.19 16.00
C GLY A 264 -11.45 -37.31 16.01
N GLY A 265 -11.90 -36.85 14.84
CA GLY A 265 -13.10 -36.03 14.65
C GLY A 265 -13.82 -36.30 13.33
N ASN A 266 -13.46 -37.38 12.65
CA ASN A 266 -14.06 -37.80 11.39
C ASN A 266 -15.45 -38.43 11.57
N ASP A 267 -15.97 -38.56 12.79
CA ASP A 267 -17.33 -39.03 13.05
C ASP A 267 -18.39 -38.04 12.55
N HIS A 268 -18.22 -36.76 12.89
CA HIS A 268 -19.15 -35.67 12.54
C HIS A 268 -18.41 -34.36 12.22
N PRO A 269 -18.86 -33.59 11.22
CA PRO A 269 -18.39 -32.22 11.02
C PRO A 269 -18.97 -31.26 12.07
N GLU A 270 -18.43 -30.05 12.13
CA GLU A 270 -18.92 -28.97 13.00
C GLU A 270 -18.87 -27.61 12.31
N ILE A 271 -19.60 -26.63 12.85
CA ILE A 271 -19.60 -25.24 12.41
C ILE A 271 -19.04 -24.38 13.53
N ARG A 272 -17.98 -23.62 13.25
CA ARG A 272 -17.54 -22.48 14.05
C ARG A 272 -18.37 -21.27 13.65
N ARG A 273 -19.25 -20.84 14.55
CA ARG A 273 -20.09 -19.66 14.38
C ARG A 273 -19.29 -18.37 14.38
N ASN A 274 -19.92 -17.29 13.93
CA ASN A 274 -19.32 -15.95 13.91
C ASN A 274 -18.92 -15.46 15.32
N ASP A 275 -19.67 -15.83 16.36
CA ASP A 275 -19.39 -15.48 17.77
C ASP A 275 -18.24 -16.27 18.42
N GLY A 276 -17.71 -17.30 17.74
CA GLY A 276 -16.69 -18.20 18.27
C GLY A 276 -17.22 -19.51 18.87
N SER A 277 -18.53 -19.68 19.03
CA SER A 277 -19.12 -20.94 19.47
C SER A 277 -18.98 -22.03 18.39
N ASN A 278 -18.73 -23.27 18.81
CA ASN A 278 -18.64 -24.42 17.89
C ASN A 278 -19.86 -25.34 18.08
N PHE A 279 -20.43 -25.83 16.97
CA PHE A 279 -21.66 -26.63 16.94
C PHE A 279 -21.49 -27.89 16.09
N LEU A 280 -21.78 -29.06 16.67
CA LEU A 280 -21.60 -30.36 16.03
C LEU A 280 -22.81 -30.74 15.16
N LEU A 281 -22.57 -31.09 13.90
CA LEU A 281 -23.58 -31.53 12.95
C LEU A 281 -23.84 -33.04 13.10
N SER A 282 -24.49 -33.41 14.20
CA SER A 282 -24.73 -34.81 14.59
C SER A 282 -25.63 -35.62 13.64
N GLY A 283 -26.30 -34.98 12.68
CA GLY A 283 -27.06 -35.64 11.61
C GLY A 283 -26.22 -35.97 10.37
N ILE A 284 -24.96 -35.54 10.32
CA ILE A 284 -24.00 -35.87 9.26
C ILE A 284 -22.94 -36.82 9.83
N THR A 285 -23.04 -38.11 9.50
CA THR A 285 -21.96 -39.08 9.77
C THR A 285 -20.92 -39.05 8.65
N THR A 286 -19.64 -39.08 9.02
CA THR A 286 -18.51 -39.15 8.07
C THR A 286 -17.47 -40.23 8.41
N SER A 287 -17.73 -41.12 9.37
CA SER A 287 -16.80 -42.18 9.81
C SER A 287 -16.41 -43.18 8.72
N ASP A 288 -17.19 -43.26 7.64
CA ASP A 288 -16.98 -44.07 6.44
C ASP A 288 -16.10 -43.39 5.38
N LEU A 289 -15.92 -42.07 5.48
CA LEU A 289 -15.06 -41.28 4.61
C LEU A 289 -13.62 -41.29 5.13
N ARG A 290 -12.66 -41.10 4.22
CA ARG A 290 -11.27 -40.84 4.61
C ARG A 290 -11.19 -39.48 5.34
N GLU A 291 -10.47 -39.45 6.45
CA GLU A 291 -10.36 -38.26 7.30
C GLU A 291 -9.47 -37.14 6.74
N ASP A 292 -8.46 -37.48 5.94
CA ASP A 292 -7.38 -36.56 5.54
C ASP A 292 -7.84 -35.49 4.53
N TYR A 293 -8.01 -34.25 4.99
CA TYR A 293 -8.35 -33.06 4.21
C TYR A 293 -9.45 -33.27 3.14
N PRO A 294 -10.69 -33.65 3.52
CA PRO A 294 -11.80 -33.82 2.59
C PRO A 294 -11.99 -32.60 1.68
N ARG A 295 -12.14 -32.81 0.37
CA ARG A 295 -12.13 -31.73 -0.63
C ARG A 295 -13.53 -31.11 -0.72
N ASN A 296 -13.70 -29.93 -0.10
CA ASN A 296 -15.01 -29.31 0.14
C ASN A 296 -15.13 -27.91 -0.47
N TRP A 297 -16.33 -27.57 -0.94
CA TRP A 297 -16.71 -26.23 -1.38
C TRP A 297 -18.17 -25.94 -1.07
N VAL A 298 -18.48 -24.65 -0.82
CA VAL A 298 -19.85 -24.15 -0.99
C VAL A 298 -20.23 -24.32 -2.46
N ALA A 299 -21.34 -25.02 -2.69
CA ALA A 299 -21.94 -25.25 -4.00
C ALA A 299 -23.00 -24.17 -4.32
N PRO A 300 -23.43 -24.02 -5.58
CA PRO A 300 -24.36 -22.96 -5.99
C PRO A 300 -25.71 -22.99 -5.26
N ASP A 301 -26.14 -24.16 -4.80
CA ASP A 301 -27.34 -24.39 -3.99
C ASP A 301 -27.17 -24.03 -2.50
N GLY A 302 -26.00 -23.52 -2.09
CA GLY A 302 -25.68 -23.10 -0.72
C GLY A 302 -25.27 -24.22 0.23
N ASN A 303 -25.42 -25.47 -0.21
CA ASN A 303 -24.95 -26.66 0.49
C ASN A 303 -23.44 -26.84 0.33
N ILE A 304 -22.82 -27.66 1.17
CA ILE A 304 -21.45 -28.13 0.93
C ILE A 304 -21.51 -29.27 -0.11
N PHE A 305 -20.83 -29.11 -1.24
CA PHE A 305 -20.40 -30.25 -2.05
C PHE A 305 -18.98 -30.63 -1.63
N GLY A 306 -18.70 -31.92 -1.61
CA GLY A 306 -17.32 -32.37 -1.50
C GLY A 306 -17.11 -33.80 -1.93
N PHE A 307 -15.85 -34.21 -1.87
CA PHE A 307 -15.46 -35.61 -1.99
C PHE A 307 -14.31 -35.96 -1.04
N SER A 308 -14.32 -37.21 -0.59
CA SER A 308 -13.23 -37.81 0.17
C SER A 308 -12.86 -39.14 -0.49
N LYS A 309 -11.58 -39.29 -0.85
CA LYS A 309 -11.12 -40.30 -1.80
C LYS A 309 -12.01 -40.26 -3.05
N SER A 310 -12.70 -41.33 -3.41
CA SER A 310 -13.63 -41.35 -4.55
C SER A 310 -15.08 -41.03 -4.18
N GLN A 311 -15.48 -40.99 -2.92
CA GLN A 311 -16.89 -40.81 -2.53
C GLN A 311 -17.28 -39.34 -2.62
N MET A 312 -18.26 -39.01 -3.47
CA MET A 312 -18.85 -37.67 -3.57
C MET A 312 -20.07 -37.55 -2.66
N TYR A 313 -20.26 -36.37 -2.09
CA TYR A 313 -21.41 -36.06 -1.21
C TYR A 313 -21.86 -34.60 -1.36
N ARG A 314 -23.12 -34.36 -1.00
CA ARG A 314 -23.70 -33.03 -0.78
C ARG A 314 -24.33 -33.00 0.61
N MET A 315 -23.93 -32.02 1.41
CA MET A 315 -24.30 -31.87 2.83
C MET A 315 -25.10 -30.59 3.02
N LYS A 316 -26.31 -30.74 3.54
CA LYS A 316 -27.20 -29.64 3.94
C LYS A 316 -26.99 -29.38 5.43
N LEU A 317 -26.91 -28.11 5.82
CA LEU A 317 -26.42 -27.70 7.15
C LEU A 317 -27.52 -27.21 8.10
N ASP A 318 -28.79 -27.57 7.86
CA ASP A 318 -29.92 -27.15 8.69
C ASP A 318 -30.17 -28.07 9.90
N GLY A 319 -30.45 -27.46 11.06
CA GLY A 319 -30.58 -28.21 12.31
C GLY A 319 -29.28 -28.94 12.67
N ASN A 320 -29.33 -30.27 12.73
CA ASN A 320 -28.14 -31.11 12.94
C ASN A 320 -27.42 -31.50 11.64
N GLY A 321 -27.90 -31.00 10.49
CA GLY A 321 -27.40 -31.31 9.15
C GLY A 321 -27.87 -32.67 8.60
N THR A 322 -27.74 -32.84 7.28
CA THR A 322 -27.96 -34.11 6.56
C THR A 322 -26.95 -34.29 5.43
N ARG A 323 -26.58 -35.54 5.13
CA ARG A 323 -25.67 -35.92 4.03
C ARG A 323 -26.41 -36.76 2.99
N THR A 324 -26.19 -36.44 1.72
CA THR A 324 -26.60 -37.24 0.57
C THR A 324 -25.37 -37.67 -0.22
N ASP A 325 -25.21 -38.97 -0.44
CA ASP A 325 -24.13 -39.51 -1.28
C ASP A 325 -24.49 -39.43 -2.77
N LEU A 326 -23.51 -39.03 -3.58
CA LEU A 326 -23.68 -38.70 -5.00
C LEU A 326 -23.00 -39.71 -5.94
N GLY A 327 -22.65 -40.88 -5.41
CA GLY A 327 -21.85 -41.90 -6.11
C GLY A 327 -20.34 -41.64 -6.04
N THR A 328 -19.58 -42.38 -6.84
CA THR A 328 -18.11 -42.43 -6.76
C THR A 328 -17.41 -41.93 -8.03
N LEU A 329 -16.30 -41.23 -7.84
CA LEU A 329 -15.37 -40.81 -8.89
C LEU A 329 -14.61 -42.02 -9.45
N ASN A 330 -14.63 -42.20 -10.77
CA ASN A 330 -13.76 -43.15 -11.47
C ASN A 330 -12.33 -42.59 -11.69
N TYR A 331 -11.79 -41.96 -10.65
CA TYR A 331 -10.50 -41.26 -10.63
C TYR A 331 -9.79 -41.50 -9.30
N LYS A 332 -8.46 -41.60 -9.33
CA LYS A 332 -7.57 -41.76 -8.18
C LYS A 332 -7.43 -40.45 -7.40
N SER A 333 -8.54 -40.01 -6.83
CA SER A 333 -8.79 -38.72 -6.18
C SER A 333 -8.51 -38.72 -4.67
N ASP A 334 -7.53 -39.53 -4.25
CA ASP A 334 -7.15 -39.65 -2.84
C ASP A 334 -6.39 -38.39 -2.35
N TRP A 335 -6.22 -38.24 -1.03
CA TRP A 335 -5.74 -37.01 -0.38
C TRP A 335 -4.36 -36.50 -0.85
N GLU A 336 -3.56 -37.32 -1.53
CA GLU A 336 -2.28 -36.93 -2.14
C GLU A 336 -2.43 -36.17 -3.47
N GLY A 337 -3.65 -36.07 -4.02
CA GLY A 337 -3.96 -35.33 -5.25
C GLY A 337 -4.45 -33.91 -4.98
N SER A 338 -4.80 -33.15 -6.03
CA SER A 338 -5.23 -31.76 -5.88
C SER A 338 -6.48 -31.43 -6.69
N ALA A 339 -7.22 -30.42 -6.24
CA ALA A 339 -8.42 -29.93 -6.92
C ALA A 339 -8.68 -28.44 -6.64
N VAL A 340 -9.29 -27.75 -7.61
CA VAL A 340 -9.53 -26.29 -7.58
C VAL A 340 -10.84 -25.91 -8.26
N MET A 341 -11.60 -24.98 -7.67
CA MET A 341 -12.78 -24.38 -8.29
C MET A 341 -12.34 -23.25 -9.25
N PHE A 342 -12.28 -23.56 -10.55
CA PHE A 342 -11.84 -22.63 -11.60
C PHE A 342 -12.96 -21.77 -12.18
N GLU A 343 -14.22 -22.09 -11.86
CA GLU A 343 -15.44 -21.34 -12.19
C GLU A 343 -16.46 -21.70 -11.10
N PRO A 344 -17.38 -20.80 -10.68
CA PRO A 344 -18.39 -21.14 -9.68
C PRO A 344 -19.17 -22.42 -10.03
N GLY A 345 -19.15 -23.38 -9.11
CA GLY A 345 -19.77 -24.69 -9.32
C GLY A 345 -19.05 -25.61 -10.32
N ARG A 346 -17.81 -25.34 -10.74
CA ARG A 346 -17.00 -26.25 -11.56
C ARG A 346 -15.59 -26.41 -10.99
N ILE A 347 -15.21 -27.66 -10.76
CA ILE A 347 -13.97 -28.03 -10.07
C ILE A 347 -13.11 -28.84 -11.03
N LEU A 348 -11.84 -28.45 -11.20
CA LEU A 348 -10.83 -29.32 -11.81
C LEU A 348 -10.30 -30.25 -10.74
N LEU A 349 -10.44 -31.54 -10.95
CA LEU A 349 -9.79 -32.62 -10.20
C LEU A 349 -8.55 -33.09 -10.97
N THR A 350 -7.45 -33.36 -10.27
CA THR A 350 -6.25 -34.01 -10.81
C THR A 350 -5.90 -35.25 -9.98
N GLU A 351 -5.62 -36.38 -10.64
CA GLU A 351 -5.33 -37.65 -9.96
C GLU A 351 -4.05 -37.58 -9.10
N ALA A 352 -4.09 -38.27 -7.95
CA ALA A 352 -3.00 -38.42 -6.99
C ALA A 352 -2.00 -39.54 -7.37
N LEU A 353 -2.52 -40.61 -7.98
CA LEU A 353 -1.78 -41.85 -8.28
C LEU A 353 -1.96 -42.25 -9.77
N GLY A 354 -2.22 -41.25 -10.60
CA GLY A 354 -2.34 -41.30 -12.05
C GLY A 354 -2.10 -39.92 -12.64
N ASN A 355 -2.28 -39.76 -13.95
CA ASN A 355 -2.08 -38.50 -14.65
C ASN A 355 -3.36 -37.91 -15.27
N ARG A 356 -4.53 -38.50 -15.04
CA ARG A 356 -5.79 -37.97 -15.60
C ARG A 356 -6.30 -36.78 -14.79
N ALA A 357 -7.12 -35.97 -15.43
CA ALA A 357 -7.86 -34.88 -14.81
C ALA A 357 -9.35 -34.95 -15.19
N ALA A 358 -10.21 -34.33 -14.39
CA ALA A 358 -11.64 -34.28 -14.61
C ALA A 358 -12.22 -32.91 -14.28
N ILE A 359 -13.26 -32.47 -15.01
CA ILE A 359 -14.14 -31.40 -14.56
C ILE A 359 -15.30 -32.04 -13.81
N ILE A 360 -15.52 -31.63 -12.56
CA ILE A 360 -16.73 -31.92 -11.80
C ILE A 360 -17.61 -30.66 -11.85
N ASP A 361 -18.72 -30.72 -12.59
CA ASP A 361 -19.74 -29.67 -12.61
C ASP A 361 -20.83 -30.00 -11.57
N ILE A 362 -21.00 -29.11 -10.59
CA ILE A 362 -21.87 -29.30 -9.42
C ILE A 362 -23.06 -28.34 -9.41
N ARG A 363 -23.31 -27.64 -10.54
CA ARG A 363 -24.37 -26.63 -10.69
C ARG A 363 -25.79 -27.22 -10.77
N GLY A 364 -25.91 -28.52 -11.03
CA GLY A 364 -27.16 -29.27 -10.94
C GLY A 364 -27.27 -30.12 -9.68
N ASP A 365 -28.46 -30.72 -9.48
CA ASP A 365 -28.78 -31.59 -8.35
C ASP A 365 -27.78 -32.75 -8.18
N LYS A 366 -27.29 -33.28 -9.31
CA LYS A 366 -26.29 -34.35 -9.40
C LYS A 366 -25.02 -33.82 -10.07
N PRO A 367 -23.83 -34.25 -9.62
CA PRO A 367 -22.57 -33.84 -10.22
C PRO A 367 -22.40 -34.48 -11.60
N VAL A 368 -21.96 -33.70 -12.59
CA VAL A 368 -21.58 -34.20 -13.91
C VAL A 368 -20.06 -34.21 -14.00
N VAL A 369 -19.47 -35.40 -14.15
CA VAL A 369 -18.02 -35.58 -14.24
C VAL A 369 -17.62 -35.83 -15.69
N THR A 370 -16.83 -34.93 -16.27
CA THR A 370 -16.26 -35.07 -17.62
C THR A 370 -14.74 -35.17 -17.57
N ASP A 371 -14.15 -35.86 -18.56
CA ASP A 371 -12.70 -35.94 -18.69
C ASP A 371 -12.12 -34.56 -19.07
N ALA A 372 -10.97 -34.21 -18.48
CA ALA A 372 -10.27 -32.95 -18.72
C ALA A 372 -8.90 -33.14 -19.39
N GLY A 373 -8.65 -34.32 -19.97
CA GLY A 373 -7.35 -34.72 -20.51
C GLY A 373 -6.39 -35.24 -19.44
N THR A 374 -5.10 -35.25 -19.78
CA THR A 374 -4.03 -35.82 -18.95
C THR A 374 -2.85 -34.88 -18.78
N MET A 375 -2.34 -34.82 -17.55
CA MET A 375 -1.01 -34.29 -17.23
C MET A 375 0.09 -35.13 -17.90
N SER A 376 1.27 -34.54 -18.14
CA SER A 376 2.41 -35.21 -18.78
C SER A 376 3.02 -36.32 -17.93
N ASN A 377 2.83 -36.27 -16.61
CA ASN A 377 3.31 -37.25 -15.65
C ASN A 377 2.24 -37.54 -14.59
N THR A 378 2.35 -38.70 -13.93
CA THR A 378 1.63 -38.91 -12.67
C THR A 378 2.21 -37.97 -11.63
N ARG A 379 1.35 -37.33 -10.83
CA ARG A 379 1.76 -36.43 -9.76
C ARG A 379 1.07 -36.80 -8.45
N MET A 380 1.88 -37.18 -7.48
CA MET A 380 1.55 -37.40 -6.08
C MET A 380 2.16 -36.23 -5.30
N TRP A 381 1.33 -35.51 -4.54
CA TRP A 381 1.62 -34.27 -3.82
C TRP A 381 2.05 -33.05 -4.65
N HIS A 382 1.50 -32.89 -5.83
CA HIS A 382 1.45 -31.57 -6.45
C HIS A 382 0.46 -30.65 -5.72
N ASN A 383 0.59 -29.35 -5.94
CA ASN A 383 -0.47 -28.39 -5.67
C ASN A 383 -1.12 -27.97 -7.00
N SER A 384 -2.42 -27.68 -6.99
CA SER A 384 -3.13 -27.00 -8.07
C SER A 384 -3.51 -25.60 -7.62
N THR A 385 -3.23 -24.59 -8.45
CA THR A 385 -3.45 -23.17 -8.12
C THR A 385 -4.02 -22.44 -9.32
N VAL A 386 -5.13 -21.71 -9.13
CA VAL A 386 -5.70 -20.88 -10.20
C VAL A 386 -5.04 -19.50 -10.23
N LEU A 387 -4.67 -19.06 -11.44
CA LEU A 387 -3.95 -17.81 -11.68
C LEU A 387 -4.91 -16.64 -11.98
N ALA A 388 -4.37 -15.41 -12.06
CA ALA A 388 -5.16 -14.19 -12.25
C ALA A 388 -6.02 -14.17 -13.53
N ASP A 389 -5.63 -14.96 -14.54
CA ASP A 389 -6.33 -15.11 -15.81
C ASP A 389 -7.27 -16.35 -15.86
N GLY A 390 -7.34 -17.14 -14.80
CA GLY A 390 -8.15 -18.36 -14.71
C GLY A 390 -7.48 -19.63 -15.23
N THR A 391 -6.24 -19.57 -15.73
CA THR A 391 -5.47 -20.81 -15.97
C THR A 391 -5.11 -21.49 -14.65
N VAL A 392 -5.03 -22.81 -14.65
CA VAL A 392 -4.66 -23.60 -13.47
C VAL A 392 -3.23 -24.09 -13.62
N ALA A 393 -2.35 -23.64 -12.73
CA ALA A 393 -0.99 -24.13 -12.59
C ALA A 393 -0.95 -25.36 -11.69
N ILE A 394 -0.25 -26.40 -12.14
CA ILE A 394 0.09 -27.62 -11.38
C ILE A 394 1.58 -27.58 -11.07
N SER A 395 1.94 -27.55 -9.78
CA SER A 395 3.31 -27.42 -9.31
C SER A 395 3.77 -28.61 -8.48
N GLY A 396 4.96 -29.15 -8.78
CA GLY A 396 5.58 -30.20 -7.99
C GLY A 396 4.96 -31.59 -8.16
N GLY A 397 5.11 -32.39 -7.10
CA GLY A 397 4.75 -33.80 -7.01
C GLY A 397 5.84 -34.75 -7.52
N ALA A 398 5.61 -36.05 -7.36
CA ALA A 398 6.41 -37.14 -7.92
C ALA A 398 5.49 -38.24 -8.49
N GLU A 399 6.01 -39.12 -9.35
CA GLU A 399 5.19 -40.24 -9.86
C GLU A 399 4.87 -41.30 -8.80
N TYR A 400 5.65 -41.35 -7.72
CA TYR A 400 5.42 -42.13 -6.50
C TYR A 400 6.41 -41.68 -5.41
N PHE A 401 6.10 -41.99 -4.15
CA PHE A 401 7.02 -41.83 -3.03
C PHE A 401 6.89 -42.98 -2.03
N ASP A 402 8.03 -43.36 -1.43
CA ASP A 402 8.13 -44.40 -0.42
C ASP A 402 8.41 -43.78 0.95
N PHE A 403 7.39 -43.72 1.82
CA PHE A 403 7.51 -43.20 3.19
C PHE A 403 8.48 -44.01 4.07
N HIS A 404 8.68 -45.31 3.81
CA HIS A 404 9.61 -46.14 4.58
C HIS A 404 11.08 -45.87 4.22
N LYS A 405 11.34 -45.32 3.03
CA LYS A 405 12.68 -44.94 2.56
C LYS A 405 12.91 -43.43 2.50
N ALA A 406 11.86 -42.63 2.65
CA ALA A 406 11.84 -41.19 2.41
C ALA A 406 12.33 -40.79 1.00
N THR A 407 12.00 -41.59 -0.03
CA THR A 407 12.48 -41.42 -1.42
C THR A 407 11.35 -41.17 -2.41
N ALA A 408 11.51 -40.17 -3.27
CA ALA A 408 10.66 -39.92 -4.43
C ALA A 408 11.14 -40.69 -5.67
N ARG A 409 10.22 -41.26 -6.46
CA ARG A 409 10.47 -41.74 -7.83
C ARG A 409 10.00 -40.68 -8.82
N ASN A 410 10.89 -40.24 -9.70
CA ASN A 410 10.62 -39.22 -10.73
C ASN A 410 9.93 -37.96 -10.13
N PRO A 411 10.64 -37.19 -9.27
CA PRO A 411 10.16 -35.89 -8.81
C PRO A 411 10.00 -34.92 -10.00
N ILE A 412 8.90 -34.19 -10.02
CA ILE A 412 8.50 -33.36 -11.16
C ILE A 412 8.80 -31.89 -10.88
N TYR A 413 9.79 -31.36 -11.59
CA TYR A 413 10.25 -29.97 -11.45
C TYR A 413 9.46 -28.99 -12.32
N HIS A 414 8.93 -29.42 -13.46
CA HIS A 414 8.20 -28.56 -14.39
C HIS A 414 6.78 -28.26 -13.90
N LEU A 415 6.34 -27.02 -14.10
CA LEU A 415 4.93 -26.67 -14.03
C LEU A 415 4.16 -27.32 -15.19
N GLU A 416 2.87 -27.55 -14.99
CA GLU A 416 1.92 -27.75 -16.09
C GLU A 416 0.77 -26.76 -15.94
N PHE A 417 0.24 -26.28 -17.06
CA PHE A 417 -0.88 -25.35 -17.09
C PHE A 417 -2.06 -25.98 -17.80
N TRP A 418 -3.23 -25.93 -17.18
CA TRP A 418 -4.49 -26.26 -17.82
C TRP A 418 -5.29 -24.98 -18.08
N ASN A 419 -5.76 -24.81 -19.32
CA ASN A 419 -6.56 -23.66 -19.72
C ASN A 419 -8.05 -24.05 -19.78
N PRO A 420 -8.92 -23.57 -18.86
CA PRO A 420 -10.34 -23.93 -18.85
C PRO A 420 -11.13 -23.46 -20.08
N LYS A 421 -10.61 -22.49 -20.85
CA LYS A 421 -11.27 -21.97 -22.06
C LYS A 421 -11.00 -22.80 -23.31
N THR A 422 -9.98 -23.67 -23.28
CA THR A 422 -9.62 -24.55 -24.42
C THR A 422 -9.53 -26.03 -24.06
N GLY A 423 -9.46 -26.37 -22.77
CA GLY A 423 -9.19 -27.73 -22.28
C GLY A 423 -7.75 -28.21 -22.46
N VAL A 424 -6.85 -27.35 -22.97
CA VAL A 424 -5.48 -27.72 -23.34
C VAL A 424 -4.56 -27.75 -22.10
N TRP A 425 -3.71 -28.79 -22.05
CA TRP A 425 -2.58 -28.92 -21.14
C TRP A 425 -1.28 -28.45 -21.82
N THR A 426 -0.53 -27.58 -21.15
CA THR A 426 0.75 -27.03 -21.62
C THR A 426 1.85 -27.27 -20.58
N ARG A 427 3.00 -27.78 -21.00
CA ARG A 427 4.17 -27.95 -20.13
C ARG A 427 4.88 -26.60 -19.92
N GLY A 428 5.10 -26.23 -18.67
CA GLY A 428 5.81 -25.02 -18.25
C GLY A 428 7.28 -25.25 -17.85
N PRO A 429 7.95 -24.22 -17.31
CA PRO A 429 9.35 -24.27 -16.94
C PRO A 429 9.58 -24.96 -15.59
N SER A 430 10.82 -25.38 -15.35
CA SER A 430 11.22 -26.09 -14.12
C SER A 430 11.65 -25.16 -12.99
N GLN A 431 11.08 -25.38 -11.80
CA GLN A 431 11.64 -24.90 -10.53
C GLN A 431 12.93 -25.66 -10.20
N LYS A 432 13.73 -25.20 -9.23
CA LYS A 432 15.02 -25.84 -8.89
C LYS A 432 14.93 -26.86 -7.75
N ARG A 433 13.86 -26.89 -6.95
CA ARG A 433 13.66 -27.85 -5.83
C ARG A 433 12.53 -28.83 -6.07
N MET A 434 12.56 -30.00 -5.41
CA MET A 434 11.42 -30.92 -5.48
C MET A 434 10.37 -30.55 -4.43
N ARG A 435 9.24 -30.00 -4.90
CA ARG A 435 8.06 -29.73 -4.08
C ARG A 435 7.23 -31.01 -4.00
N LEU A 436 7.19 -31.65 -2.83
CA LEU A 436 6.58 -32.97 -2.61
C LEU A 436 5.55 -32.91 -1.47
N TYR A 437 5.47 -33.97 -0.65
CA TYR A 437 4.78 -33.94 0.63
C TYR A 437 5.18 -32.71 1.45
N HIS A 438 4.23 -32.11 2.15
CA HIS A 438 4.42 -30.83 2.85
C HIS A 438 4.91 -29.64 1.99
N SER A 439 4.61 -29.62 0.68
CA SER A 439 4.78 -28.44 -0.16
C SER A 439 3.49 -27.63 -0.32
N THR A 440 3.65 -26.33 -0.54
CA THR A 440 2.58 -25.33 -0.68
C THR A 440 2.71 -24.56 -1.99
N ALA A 441 1.57 -24.13 -2.55
CA ALA A 441 1.55 -23.18 -3.66
C ALA A 441 0.30 -22.26 -3.62
N THR A 442 0.48 -20.97 -3.95
CA THR A 442 -0.62 -20.00 -3.98
C THR A 442 -0.33 -18.84 -4.93
N LEU A 443 -1.39 -18.30 -5.55
CA LEU A 443 -1.36 -17.01 -6.25
C LEU A 443 -1.06 -15.89 -5.24
N LEU A 444 -0.23 -14.93 -5.65
CA LEU A 444 0.12 -13.73 -4.90
C LEU A 444 -0.60 -12.48 -5.46
N PRO A 445 -0.71 -11.39 -4.68
CA PRO A 445 -1.42 -10.18 -5.10
C PRO A 445 -0.86 -9.48 -6.35
N ASP A 446 0.41 -9.71 -6.68
CA ASP A 446 1.06 -9.25 -7.91
C ASP A 446 0.82 -10.17 -9.11
N GLY A 447 0.02 -11.22 -8.98
CA GLY A 447 -0.26 -12.18 -10.05
C GLY A 447 0.85 -13.22 -10.29
N SER A 448 1.89 -13.28 -9.46
CA SER A 448 2.88 -14.36 -9.47
C SER A 448 2.42 -15.56 -8.64
N LEU A 449 3.09 -16.71 -8.80
CA LEU A 449 2.80 -17.96 -8.10
C LEU A 449 3.93 -18.23 -7.09
N PHE A 450 3.60 -18.22 -5.80
CA PHE A 450 4.46 -18.74 -4.75
C PHE A 450 4.48 -20.28 -4.79
N THR A 451 5.67 -20.89 -4.68
CA THR A 451 5.83 -22.29 -4.27
C THR A 451 6.81 -22.41 -3.10
N GLY A 452 6.50 -23.26 -2.13
CA GLY A 452 7.28 -23.39 -0.90
C GLY A 452 7.27 -24.80 -0.32
N GLY A 453 8.18 -25.06 0.61
CA GLY A 453 8.22 -26.31 1.37
C GLY A 453 8.53 -27.54 0.51
N GLY A 454 8.12 -28.71 1.00
CA GLY A 454 8.53 -30.02 0.49
C GLY A 454 9.55 -30.69 1.42
N GLY A 455 9.14 -31.78 2.10
CA GLY A 455 9.99 -32.54 3.01
C GLY A 455 9.28 -33.03 4.27
N ALA A 456 10.04 -33.29 5.34
CA ALA A 456 9.52 -33.72 6.66
C ALA A 456 8.47 -34.85 6.57
N TYR A 457 8.69 -35.95 5.87
CA TYR A 457 10.00 -36.55 5.57
C TYR A 457 10.39 -36.50 4.08
N GLY A 458 11.58 -35.95 3.81
CA GLY A 458 12.49 -36.28 2.70
C GLY A 458 12.04 -36.18 1.22
N PRO A 459 12.95 -36.51 0.28
CA PRO A 459 14.40 -36.64 0.48
C PRO A 459 15.11 -35.28 0.60
N GLU A 460 14.44 -34.17 0.28
CA GLU A 460 14.88 -32.81 0.62
C GLU A 460 14.15 -32.30 1.87
N SER A 461 14.78 -31.37 2.61
CA SER A 461 14.14 -30.53 3.63
C SER A 461 14.15 -29.09 3.14
N ASN A 462 13.08 -28.66 2.46
CA ASN A 462 13.06 -27.37 1.78
C ASN A 462 12.76 -26.19 2.72
N LEU A 463 13.81 -25.71 3.41
CA LEU A 463 13.89 -24.38 4.05
C LEU A 463 13.95 -23.24 3.02
N ASN A 464 13.11 -23.28 1.99
CA ASN A 464 13.12 -22.31 0.90
C ASN A 464 11.80 -22.26 0.14
N ALA A 465 11.61 -21.14 -0.57
CA ALA A 465 10.54 -20.91 -1.52
C ALA A 465 11.09 -20.41 -2.86
N GLU A 466 10.29 -20.53 -3.92
CA GLU A 466 10.56 -20.01 -5.26
C GLU A 466 9.29 -19.33 -5.78
N VAL A 467 9.44 -18.17 -6.43
CA VAL A 467 8.32 -17.47 -7.09
C VAL A 467 8.40 -17.69 -8.59
N TYR A 468 7.29 -18.11 -9.20
CA TYR A 468 7.12 -18.18 -10.65
C TYR A 468 6.30 -16.98 -11.14
N TYR A 469 6.84 -16.30 -12.14
CA TYR A 469 6.21 -15.17 -12.83
C TYR A 469 5.61 -15.68 -14.15
N PRO A 470 4.27 -15.77 -14.28
CA PRO A 470 3.66 -16.39 -15.45
C PRO A 470 3.84 -15.57 -16.73
N ALA A 471 3.75 -16.25 -17.88
CA ALA A 471 3.95 -15.66 -19.21
C ALA A 471 3.13 -14.38 -19.46
N TYR A 472 1.94 -14.23 -18.84
CA TYR A 472 1.13 -13.01 -18.94
C TYR A 472 1.80 -11.73 -18.38
N LEU A 473 2.93 -11.84 -17.66
CA LEU A 473 3.72 -10.72 -17.16
C LEU A 473 4.83 -10.28 -18.14
N TYR A 474 4.91 -10.87 -19.33
CA TYR A 474 5.96 -10.63 -20.31
C TYR A 474 5.41 -10.29 -21.70
N ASN A 475 6.11 -9.43 -22.42
CA ASN A 475 5.88 -9.16 -23.83
C ASN A 475 6.37 -10.33 -24.70
N ALA A 476 6.02 -10.33 -25.98
CA ALA A 476 6.40 -11.39 -26.93
C ALA A 476 7.93 -11.58 -27.13
N ASP A 477 8.74 -10.60 -26.75
CA ASP A 477 10.21 -10.65 -26.78
C ASP A 477 10.85 -11.14 -25.47
N GLY A 478 10.04 -11.42 -24.44
CA GLY A 478 10.49 -11.84 -23.11
C GLY A 478 10.86 -10.69 -22.16
N THR A 479 10.66 -9.42 -22.56
CA THR A 479 10.76 -8.27 -21.65
C THR A 479 9.53 -8.17 -20.73
N PRO A 480 9.63 -7.50 -19.56
CA PRO A 480 8.47 -7.26 -18.68
C PRO A 480 7.33 -6.50 -19.38
N ALA A 481 6.10 -7.03 -19.30
CA ALA A 481 4.92 -6.41 -19.90
C ALA A 481 4.48 -5.15 -19.14
N GLN A 482 4.02 -4.13 -19.87
CA GLN A 482 3.36 -2.99 -19.25
C GLN A 482 1.99 -3.41 -18.72
N ARG A 483 1.87 -3.46 -17.39
CA ARG A 483 0.66 -3.88 -16.69
C ARG A 483 -0.36 -2.73 -16.63
N PRO A 484 -1.67 -3.01 -16.76
CA PRO A 484 -2.68 -2.00 -16.46
C PRO A 484 -2.66 -1.63 -14.97
N THR A 485 -2.99 -0.38 -14.64
CA THR A 485 -3.11 0.09 -13.26
C THR A 485 -4.57 0.02 -12.81
N LEU A 486 -4.80 -0.70 -11.72
CA LEU A 486 -6.08 -0.68 -11.01
C LEU A 486 -5.93 0.39 -9.91
N ASP A 487 -6.32 1.61 -10.21
CA ASP A 487 -6.02 2.79 -9.40
C ASP A 487 -6.84 2.74 -8.11
N LYS A 488 -8.16 2.53 -8.22
CA LYS A 488 -9.08 2.35 -7.09
C LYS A 488 -9.97 1.11 -7.25
N ALA A 489 -10.34 0.52 -6.12
CA ALA A 489 -11.38 -0.50 -5.96
C ALA A 489 -12.02 -0.31 -4.56
N PRO A 490 -13.29 -0.72 -4.34
CA PRO A 490 -13.90 -0.60 -3.03
C PRO A 490 -13.28 -1.62 -2.06
N MET A 491 -13.06 -1.24 -0.80
CA MET A 491 -12.54 -2.19 0.21
C MET A 491 -13.53 -3.32 0.54
N VAL A 492 -14.84 -3.05 0.41
CA VAL A 492 -15.92 -3.99 0.69
C VAL A 492 -16.95 -3.96 -0.45
N VAL A 493 -17.46 -5.13 -0.84
CA VAL A 493 -18.57 -5.29 -1.79
C VAL A 493 -19.62 -6.26 -1.22
N GLN A 494 -20.90 -6.05 -1.55
CA GLN A 494 -21.98 -6.96 -1.16
C GLN A 494 -22.15 -8.09 -2.20
N PRO A 495 -22.45 -9.34 -1.78
CA PRO A 495 -22.79 -10.45 -2.67
C PRO A 495 -23.90 -10.08 -3.66
N GLY A 496 -23.78 -10.53 -4.92
CA GLY A 496 -24.72 -10.16 -6.01
C GLY A 496 -24.70 -8.69 -6.44
N GLY A 497 -23.93 -7.84 -5.77
CA GLY A 497 -23.81 -6.41 -6.05
C GLY A 497 -22.89 -6.09 -7.22
N SER A 498 -22.33 -4.87 -7.22
CA SER A 498 -21.33 -4.44 -8.18
C SER A 498 -20.24 -3.62 -7.50
N MET A 499 -19.01 -3.82 -7.95
CA MET A 499 -17.84 -3.03 -7.58
C MET A 499 -17.56 -2.01 -8.69
N VAL A 500 -17.18 -0.79 -8.31
CA VAL A 500 -16.70 0.22 -9.25
C VAL A 500 -15.19 0.30 -9.13
N LEU A 501 -14.51 -0.09 -10.19
CA LEU A 501 -13.05 -0.08 -10.32
C LEU A 501 -12.65 1.15 -11.13
N GLU A 502 -11.56 1.82 -10.78
CA GLU A 502 -11.05 2.97 -11.53
C GLU A 502 -9.68 2.64 -12.11
N SER A 503 -9.49 2.94 -13.40
CA SER A 503 -8.27 2.67 -14.14
C SER A 503 -8.09 3.70 -15.26
N ALA A 504 -6.95 4.36 -15.30
CA ALA A 504 -6.57 5.25 -16.40
C ALA A 504 -6.54 4.54 -17.78
N GLN A 505 -6.48 3.20 -17.84
CA GLN A 505 -6.50 2.44 -19.10
C GLN A 505 -7.80 1.63 -19.33
N ALA A 506 -8.89 1.97 -18.63
CA ALA A 506 -10.20 1.26 -18.64
C ALA A 506 -10.72 0.84 -20.03
N GLU A 507 -10.47 1.63 -21.08
CA GLU A 507 -10.86 1.31 -22.46
C GLU A 507 -10.21 0.02 -22.99
N THR A 508 -8.94 -0.21 -22.64
CA THR A 508 -8.13 -1.36 -23.09
C THR A 508 -8.33 -2.63 -22.25
N ILE A 509 -8.97 -2.52 -21.08
CA ILE A 509 -9.26 -3.65 -20.22
C ILE A 509 -10.29 -4.56 -20.90
N ARG A 510 -9.97 -5.85 -21.06
CA ARG A 510 -10.84 -6.84 -21.71
C ARG A 510 -11.48 -7.81 -20.72
N ARG A 511 -10.90 -8.01 -19.52
CA ARG A 511 -11.44 -8.89 -18.48
C ARG A 511 -11.30 -8.25 -17.09
N VAL A 512 -12.24 -8.55 -16.21
CA VAL A 512 -12.12 -8.34 -14.76
C VAL A 512 -12.27 -9.71 -14.10
N THR A 513 -11.36 -10.05 -13.19
CA THR A 513 -11.38 -11.35 -12.48
C THR A 513 -11.19 -11.13 -10.99
N MET A 514 -11.67 -12.06 -10.18
CA MET A 514 -11.40 -12.08 -8.74
C MET A 514 -11.06 -13.50 -8.28
N VAL A 515 -10.01 -13.61 -7.46
CA VAL A 515 -9.52 -14.88 -6.91
C VAL A 515 -9.50 -14.79 -5.39
N ALA A 516 -10.18 -15.72 -4.72
CA ALA A 516 -10.17 -15.76 -3.24
C ALA A 516 -8.75 -16.00 -2.71
N THR A 517 -8.40 -15.41 -1.57
CA THR A 517 -7.08 -15.58 -0.95
C THR A 517 -6.74 -17.06 -0.73
N GLY A 518 -5.51 -17.44 -1.07
CA GLY A 518 -5.07 -18.82 -0.89
C GLY A 518 -4.94 -19.20 0.58
N SER A 519 -5.36 -20.42 0.92
CA SER A 519 -5.08 -21.05 2.20
C SER A 519 -4.76 -22.52 1.95
N VAL A 520 -3.46 -22.85 1.95
CA VAL A 520 -2.92 -24.08 1.36
C VAL A 520 -2.09 -24.88 2.35
N THR A 521 -2.28 -26.20 2.32
CA THR A 521 -1.46 -27.21 3.00
C THR A 521 -1.76 -28.59 2.38
N HIS A 522 -0.85 -29.56 2.48
CA HIS A 522 -1.07 -30.97 2.08
C HIS A 522 -1.84 -31.16 0.74
N SER A 523 -1.34 -30.51 -0.32
CA SER A 523 -1.89 -30.56 -1.68
C SER A 523 -3.30 -29.99 -1.88
N PHE A 524 -3.89 -29.33 -0.87
CA PHE A 524 -5.17 -28.65 -1.00
C PHE A 524 -5.11 -27.19 -0.55
N ASN A 525 -5.54 -26.30 -1.44
CA ASN A 525 -5.82 -24.92 -1.11
C ASN A 525 -7.34 -24.80 -0.90
N MET A 526 -7.76 -24.79 0.37
CA MET A 526 -9.17 -24.98 0.77
C MET A 526 -10.05 -23.73 0.66
N ASN A 527 -9.45 -22.57 0.34
CA ASN A 527 -10.18 -21.30 0.19
C ASN A 527 -10.20 -20.76 -1.26
N GLN A 528 -9.21 -21.11 -2.09
CA GLN A 528 -9.13 -20.55 -3.45
C GLN A 528 -10.37 -20.89 -4.31
N ARG A 529 -10.79 -19.90 -5.10
CA ARG A 529 -11.73 -20.04 -6.21
C ARG A 529 -11.50 -18.89 -7.18
N PHE A 530 -11.74 -19.12 -8.47
CA PHE A 530 -11.70 -18.09 -9.50
C PHE A 530 -13.10 -17.71 -9.98
N ILE A 531 -13.30 -16.42 -10.25
CA ILE A 531 -14.54 -15.86 -10.78
C ILE A 531 -14.19 -14.81 -11.85
N GLU A 532 -14.71 -14.97 -13.06
CA GLU A 532 -14.63 -13.95 -14.13
C GLU A 532 -15.88 -13.06 -14.07
N LEU A 533 -15.70 -11.75 -13.97
CA LEU A 533 -16.78 -10.80 -13.75
C LEU A 533 -17.23 -10.15 -15.05
N SER A 534 -18.54 -10.14 -15.28
CA SER A 534 -19.15 -9.25 -16.28
C SER A 534 -18.97 -7.80 -15.85
N PHE A 535 -18.60 -6.91 -16.77
CA PHE A 535 -18.42 -5.49 -16.48
C PHE A 535 -18.87 -4.58 -17.63
N ARG A 536 -19.14 -3.32 -17.31
CA ARG A 536 -19.41 -2.22 -18.26
C ARG A 536 -18.46 -1.05 -17.99
N ARG A 537 -18.17 -0.24 -19.01
CA ARG A 537 -17.29 0.94 -18.90
C ARG A 537 -18.10 2.22 -18.71
N GLU A 538 -17.58 3.14 -17.91
CA GLU A 538 -18.07 4.51 -17.70
C GLU A 538 -16.85 5.45 -17.65
N GLY A 539 -16.33 5.85 -18.81
CA GLY A 539 -15.07 6.58 -18.89
C GLY A 539 -13.91 5.76 -18.32
N ASN A 540 -13.19 6.32 -17.33
CA ASN A 540 -12.11 5.66 -16.61
C ASN A 540 -12.58 4.62 -15.57
N ARG A 541 -13.89 4.32 -15.49
CA ARG A 541 -14.46 3.41 -14.50
C ARG A 541 -14.95 2.11 -15.15
N LEU A 542 -14.74 0.99 -14.46
CA LEU A 542 -15.29 -0.32 -14.78
C LEU A 542 -16.28 -0.72 -13.69
N VAL A 543 -17.56 -0.79 -14.04
CA VAL A 543 -18.59 -1.29 -13.11
C VAL A 543 -18.69 -2.80 -13.34
N ALA A 544 -18.01 -3.56 -12.50
CA ALA A 544 -17.98 -5.02 -12.54
C ALA A 544 -19.02 -5.61 -11.58
N LYS A 545 -19.80 -6.58 -12.07
CA LYS A 545 -20.94 -7.17 -11.35
C LYS A 545 -20.60 -8.58 -10.86
N LEU A 546 -20.88 -8.84 -9.59
CA LEU A 546 -20.71 -10.16 -8.98
C LEU A 546 -21.80 -11.14 -9.48
N PRO A 547 -21.55 -12.46 -9.46
CA PRO A 547 -22.60 -13.47 -9.60
C PRO A 547 -23.83 -13.15 -8.73
N SER A 548 -25.02 -13.15 -9.32
CA SER A 548 -26.26 -12.80 -8.61
C SER A 548 -26.69 -13.85 -7.59
N ASN A 549 -26.20 -15.08 -7.73
CA ASN A 549 -26.29 -16.10 -6.69
C ASN A 549 -25.16 -15.88 -5.67
N VAL A 550 -25.54 -15.57 -4.42
CA VAL A 550 -24.57 -15.25 -3.36
C VAL A 550 -23.67 -16.44 -2.99
N ASN A 551 -24.10 -17.67 -3.27
CA ASN A 551 -23.33 -18.89 -3.00
C ASN A 551 -22.15 -19.06 -3.97
N ASP A 552 -22.24 -18.47 -5.17
CA ASP A 552 -21.17 -18.46 -6.17
C ASP A 552 -20.05 -17.45 -5.83
N THR A 553 -20.26 -16.59 -4.83
CA THR A 553 -19.24 -15.70 -4.27
C THR A 553 -19.40 -15.60 -2.74
N PRO A 554 -19.01 -16.64 -1.98
CA PRO A 554 -19.09 -16.63 -0.52
C PRO A 554 -18.25 -15.48 0.08
N PRO A 555 -18.61 -15.01 1.30
CA PRO A 555 -17.91 -13.93 1.97
C PRO A 555 -16.44 -14.30 2.22
N GLY A 556 -15.54 -13.33 2.06
CA GLY A 556 -14.10 -13.57 2.12
C GLY A 556 -13.30 -12.45 1.49
N TYR A 557 -11.97 -12.61 1.45
CA TYR A 557 -11.05 -11.66 0.83
C TYR A 557 -10.64 -12.17 -0.55
N TYR A 558 -10.69 -11.30 -1.55
CA TYR A 558 -10.45 -11.62 -2.95
C TYR A 558 -9.46 -10.63 -3.57
N MET A 559 -8.45 -11.16 -4.26
CA MET A 559 -7.57 -10.41 -5.15
C MET A 559 -8.32 -10.10 -6.44
N VAL A 560 -8.70 -8.84 -6.65
CA VAL A 560 -9.39 -8.37 -7.87
C VAL A 560 -8.35 -7.86 -8.87
N PHE A 561 -8.36 -8.42 -10.07
CA PHE A 561 -7.47 -8.06 -11.17
C PHE A 561 -8.25 -7.47 -12.35
N ILE A 562 -7.65 -6.52 -13.05
CA ILE A 562 -8.08 -6.09 -14.39
C ILE A 562 -7.04 -6.54 -15.40
N LEU A 563 -7.47 -7.08 -16.55
CA LEU A 563 -6.57 -7.64 -17.56
C LEU A 563 -6.75 -6.87 -18.88
N ASN A 564 -5.64 -6.46 -19.49
CA ASN A 564 -5.63 -5.79 -20.79
C ASN A 564 -5.89 -6.80 -21.94
N GLU A 565 -5.81 -6.33 -23.19
CA GLU A 565 -6.05 -7.15 -24.38
C GLU A 565 -5.00 -8.24 -24.63
N ALA A 566 -3.76 -8.04 -24.18
CA ALA A 566 -2.72 -9.08 -24.19
C ALA A 566 -2.92 -10.14 -23.08
N GLY A 567 -3.90 -9.95 -22.18
CA GLY A 567 -4.13 -10.81 -21.02
C GLY A 567 -3.24 -10.48 -19.82
N THR A 568 -2.42 -9.42 -19.87
CA THR A 568 -1.57 -9.01 -18.74
C THR A 568 -2.43 -8.47 -17.60
N PRO A 569 -2.34 -9.05 -16.39
CA PRO A 569 -3.09 -8.57 -15.22
C PRO A 569 -2.42 -7.35 -14.59
N SER A 570 -3.25 -6.48 -14.03
CA SER A 570 -2.81 -5.48 -13.06
C SER A 570 -2.16 -6.13 -11.84
N ILE A 571 -1.53 -5.34 -10.97
CA ILE A 571 -1.44 -5.74 -9.56
C ILE A 571 -2.88 -5.71 -9.00
N SER A 572 -3.25 -6.68 -8.17
CA SER A 572 -4.60 -6.72 -7.61
C SER A 572 -4.85 -5.63 -6.57
N LYS A 573 -6.13 -5.32 -6.34
CA LYS A 573 -6.59 -4.73 -5.07
C LYS A 573 -7.30 -5.83 -4.29
N MET A 574 -7.07 -5.89 -2.97
CA MET A 574 -7.83 -6.78 -2.10
C MET A 574 -9.22 -6.19 -1.87
N VAL A 575 -10.26 -6.98 -2.13
CA VAL A 575 -11.67 -6.61 -1.91
C VAL A 575 -12.31 -7.66 -1.02
N ARG A 576 -12.94 -7.22 0.08
CA ARG A 576 -13.76 -8.09 0.93
C ARG A 576 -15.16 -8.24 0.36
N VAL A 577 -15.58 -9.46 0.07
CA VAL A 577 -17.00 -9.78 -0.13
C VAL A 577 -17.64 -9.94 1.25
N ASN A 578 -18.69 -9.18 1.52
CA ASN A 578 -19.36 -9.15 2.81
C ASN A 578 -20.32 -10.35 3.00
N VAL A 579 -20.72 -10.62 4.24
CA VAL A 579 -21.71 -11.67 4.54
C VAL A 579 -23.09 -11.29 4.00
N ALA A 580 -23.75 -12.22 3.30
CA ALA A 580 -25.07 -12.00 2.73
C ALA A 580 -26.09 -11.65 3.83
N GLY A 581 -26.88 -10.59 3.61
CA GLY A 581 -27.88 -10.12 4.57
C GLY A 581 -27.32 -9.27 5.73
N GLN A 582 -26.00 -9.16 5.92
CA GLN A 582 -25.46 -8.07 6.75
C GLN A 582 -25.67 -6.75 6.01
N ALA A 583 -26.26 -5.78 6.71
CA ALA A 583 -26.33 -4.40 6.24
C ALA A 583 -24.94 -3.91 5.81
N THR A 584 -24.88 -3.06 4.80
CA THR A 584 -23.66 -2.31 4.52
C THR A 584 -23.34 -1.48 5.76
N VAL A 585 -22.28 -1.88 6.46
CA VAL A 585 -21.33 -0.89 6.98
C VAL A 585 -21.07 0.09 5.84
N ASP A 586 -21.20 1.39 6.09
CA ASP A 586 -20.81 2.37 5.08
C ASP A 586 -19.32 2.11 4.76
N PRO A 587 -18.97 1.75 3.52
CA PRO A 587 -17.63 1.25 3.19
C PRO A 587 -16.53 2.30 3.34
N ASP A 588 -16.90 3.58 3.46
CA ASP A 588 -15.96 4.66 3.75
C ASP A 588 -15.79 4.89 5.27
N VAL A 589 -16.62 4.31 6.14
CA VAL A 589 -16.45 4.36 7.61
C VAL A 589 -15.33 3.40 8.02
N VAL A 590 -14.11 3.94 7.95
CA VAL A 590 -12.88 3.24 8.29
C VAL A 590 -12.51 3.44 9.76
N PRO A 591 -11.82 2.46 10.36
CA PRO A 591 -11.16 2.66 11.64
C PRO A 591 -9.98 3.63 11.50
N ILE A 592 -9.90 4.62 12.39
CA ILE A 592 -8.70 5.40 12.62
C ILE A 592 -7.92 4.75 13.74
N TYR A 593 -6.74 4.23 13.42
CA TYR A 593 -5.85 3.58 14.38
C TYR A 593 -4.96 4.62 15.06
N ARG A 594 -4.73 4.43 16.36
CA ARG A 594 -3.71 5.18 17.11
C ARG A 594 -2.39 4.43 17.00
N TYR A 595 -1.33 5.16 16.70
CA TYR A 595 0.05 4.70 16.74
C TYR A 595 0.80 5.44 17.83
N ALA A 596 1.77 4.77 18.45
CA ALA A 596 2.69 5.37 19.40
C ALA A 596 4.14 5.08 19.01
N ALA A 597 5.00 6.09 19.11
CA ALA A 597 6.44 5.96 19.00
C ALA A 597 7.06 6.38 20.34
N ASN A 598 7.95 5.55 20.89
CA ASN A 598 8.62 5.81 22.16
C ASN A 598 10.14 5.87 21.93
N ASP A 599 10.75 7.01 22.25
CA ASP A 599 12.20 7.23 22.11
C ASP A 599 12.96 7.14 23.46
N GLY A 600 12.36 6.50 24.46
CA GLY A 600 12.90 6.37 25.82
C GLY A 600 12.77 7.64 26.67
N THR A 601 12.48 8.80 26.07
CA THR A 601 12.34 10.10 26.77
C THR A 601 10.97 10.74 26.59
N SER A 602 10.27 10.42 25.51
CA SER A 602 8.96 10.98 25.16
C SER A 602 8.12 10.01 24.33
N LEU A 603 6.84 9.86 24.72
CA LEU A 603 5.85 9.09 23.99
C LEU A 603 5.12 10.01 22.99
N ARG A 604 5.27 9.74 21.71
CA ARG A 604 4.63 10.48 20.60
C ARG A 604 3.44 9.69 20.05
N TYR A 605 2.40 10.38 19.58
CA TYR A 605 1.20 9.76 19.01
C TYR A 605 0.92 10.23 17.58
N ARG A 606 0.37 9.33 16.76
CA ARG A 606 -0.11 9.59 15.39
C ARG A 606 -1.41 8.83 15.15
N TYR A 607 -2.31 9.37 14.33
CA TYR A 607 -3.61 8.79 14.01
C TYR A 607 -3.70 8.61 12.48
N SER A 608 -4.12 7.43 12.02
CA SER A 608 -4.15 7.10 10.60
C SER A 608 -5.24 6.06 10.27
N PRO A 609 -5.93 6.14 9.11
CA PRO A 609 -6.75 5.05 8.60
C PRO A 609 -5.91 3.87 8.07
N ASP A 610 -4.65 4.12 7.74
CA ASP A 610 -3.70 3.08 7.30
C ASP A 610 -3.36 2.12 8.46
N PRO A 611 -3.62 0.79 8.34
CA PRO A 611 -3.25 -0.22 9.34
C PRO A 611 -1.77 -0.59 9.33
N ALA A 612 -1.03 -0.28 8.26
CA ALA A 612 0.34 -0.72 8.00
C ALA A 612 1.39 0.39 8.21
N LEU A 613 1.03 1.42 9.00
CA LEU A 613 1.85 2.61 9.24
C LEU A 613 3.11 2.29 10.06
N GLY A 614 4.15 1.78 9.39
CA GLY A 614 5.36 1.22 10.00
C GLY A 614 6.46 2.22 10.39
N GLY A 615 7.69 1.69 10.47
CA GLY A 615 8.85 2.42 11.01
C GLY A 615 8.83 2.47 12.54
N GLU A 616 9.06 3.63 13.12
CA GLU A 616 9.05 3.85 14.58
C GLU A 616 7.66 3.75 15.25
N TRP A 617 6.59 3.53 14.47
CA TRP A 617 5.20 3.68 14.88
C TRP A 617 4.54 2.33 15.22
N VAL A 618 4.36 2.06 16.52
CA VAL A 618 3.70 0.83 17.00
C VAL A 618 2.18 1.05 17.10
N ARG A 619 1.41 0.27 16.35
CA ARG A 619 -0.07 0.31 16.36
C ARG A 619 -0.63 -0.05 17.74
N GLN A 620 -1.38 0.87 18.33
CA GLN A 620 -2.00 0.75 19.66
C GLN A 620 -3.47 0.27 19.61
N GLY A 621 -3.98 -0.04 18.41
CA GLY A 621 -5.37 -0.43 18.18
C GLY A 621 -6.22 0.63 17.48
N GLU A 622 -7.51 0.35 17.38
CA GLU A 622 -8.55 1.25 16.87
C GLU A 622 -8.89 2.32 17.92
N ALA A 623 -8.87 3.59 17.52
CA ALA A 623 -9.15 4.71 18.42
C ALA A 623 -10.59 5.21 18.28
N PHE A 624 -11.04 5.36 17.03
CA PHE A 624 -12.39 5.76 16.65
C PHE A 624 -12.65 5.42 15.18
N LEU A 625 -13.89 5.57 14.72
CA LEU A 625 -14.25 5.46 13.31
C LEU A 625 -14.17 6.85 12.65
N ALA A 626 -13.90 6.95 11.35
CA ALA A 626 -14.08 8.18 10.59
C ALA A 626 -14.30 7.85 9.10
N TYR A 627 -14.59 8.85 8.28
CA TYR A 627 -14.78 8.63 6.84
C TYR A 627 -13.45 8.75 6.07
N ALA A 628 -13.15 7.78 5.22
CA ALA A 628 -11.99 7.80 4.32
C ALA A 628 -12.14 8.80 3.16
N SER A 629 -13.39 9.03 2.73
CA SER A 629 -13.77 10.00 1.70
C SER A 629 -14.71 11.06 2.27
N GLN A 630 -14.92 12.16 1.54
CA GLN A 630 -15.91 13.15 1.94
C GLN A 630 -17.33 12.58 1.81
N LYS A 631 -18.18 12.85 2.80
CA LYS A 631 -19.63 12.59 2.82
C LYS A 631 -20.41 13.87 3.11
N ASN A 632 -21.71 13.84 2.83
CA ASN A 632 -22.65 14.87 3.23
C ASN A 632 -22.47 15.20 4.73
N ASN A 633 -22.56 16.48 5.09
CA ASN A 633 -22.37 16.99 6.46
C ASN A 633 -20.98 16.75 7.10
N THR A 634 -20.00 16.19 6.38
CA THR A 634 -18.63 16.01 6.89
C THR A 634 -17.67 17.09 6.39
N VAL A 635 -16.69 17.40 7.22
CA VAL A 635 -15.55 18.28 6.93
C VAL A 635 -14.24 17.46 6.95
N PRO A 636 -13.22 17.87 6.18
CA PRO A 636 -11.89 17.28 6.29
C PRO A 636 -11.24 17.62 7.64
N VAL A 637 -10.60 16.62 8.24
CA VAL A 637 -9.68 16.79 9.38
C VAL A 637 -8.26 16.75 8.85
N TYR A 638 -7.55 17.88 8.94
CA TYR A 638 -6.20 18.03 8.43
C TYR A 638 -5.16 17.58 9.45
N ARG A 639 -4.10 16.92 8.96
CA ARG A 639 -2.89 16.61 9.73
C ARG A 639 -1.88 17.73 9.57
N TYR A 640 -1.36 18.19 10.70
CA TYR A 640 -0.24 19.11 10.79
C TYR A 640 0.91 18.45 11.56
N SER A 641 2.15 18.82 11.23
CA SER A 641 3.33 18.41 11.98
C SER A 641 4.24 19.59 12.32
N ALA A 642 5.00 19.48 13.41
CA ALA A 642 5.97 20.48 13.82
C ALA A 642 7.22 19.80 14.39
N THR A 643 8.38 20.19 13.88
CA THR A 643 9.68 19.75 14.39
C THR A 643 10.10 20.65 15.56
N THR A 644 10.52 20.06 16.67
CA THR A 644 11.02 20.80 17.83
C THR A 644 12.15 20.02 18.47
N GLY A 645 13.37 20.58 18.49
CA GLY A 645 14.56 19.86 18.96
C GLY A 645 14.86 18.58 18.17
N GLY A 646 14.66 18.61 16.84
CA GLY A 646 14.80 17.44 15.96
C GLY A 646 13.62 16.46 15.98
N LYS A 647 12.69 16.56 16.94
CA LYS A 647 11.56 15.62 17.08
C LYS A 647 10.28 16.14 16.39
N VAL A 648 9.64 15.30 15.59
CA VAL A 648 8.34 15.60 14.95
C VAL A 648 7.18 15.32 15.91
N ARG A 649 6.25 16.27 16.02
CA ARG A 649 4.96 16.16 16.73
C ARG A 649 3.82 16.36 15.74
N TYR A 650 2.64 15.80 16.01
CA TYR A 650 1.44 15.96 15.18
C TYR A 650 0.31 16.73 15.88
N LYS A 651 -0.53 17.41 15.09
CA LYS A 651 -1.82 18.00 15.49
C LYS A 651 -2.85 17.68 14.40
N TYR A 652 -4.11 17.54 14.78
CA TYR A 652 -5.23 17.25 13.88
C TYR A 652 -6.30 18.31 14.08
N THR A 653 -6.79 18.95 13.02
CA THR A 653 -7.79 20.02 13.14
C THR A 653 -8.65 20.16 11.89
N THR A 654 -9.88 20.63 12.04
CA THR A 654 -10.78 21.04 10.94
C THR A 654 -10.40 22.40 10.36
N ASP A 655 -9.60 23.21 11.08
CA ASP A 655 -9.02 24.46 10.58
C ASP A 655 -7.89 24.19 9.56
N GLY A 656 -8.19 24.39 8.27
CA GLY A 656 -7.21 24.29 7.18
C GLY A 656 -6.31 25.52 7.01
N SER A 657 -6.52 26.58 7.80
CA SER A 657 -5.80 27.87 7.72
C SER A 657 -4.66 28.02 8.74
N LEU A 658 -4.52 27.08 9.69
CA LEU A 658 -3.54 27.11 10.77
C LEU A 658 -2.09 27.29 10.26
N ARG A 659 -1.57 28.52 10.33
CA ARG A 659 -0.19 28.90 9.93
C ARG A 659 0.64 29.47 11.09
N SER A 660 0.30 29.13 12.33
CA SER A 660 0.96 29.66 13.52
C SER A 660 2.19 28.82 13.95
N ALA A 661 3.25 29.52 14.33
CA ALA A 661 4.36 29.01 15.15
C ALA A 661 4.95 27.63 14.78
N GLY A 662 5.30 27.42 13.50
CA GLY A 662 6.14 26.29 13.07
C GLY A 662 5.41 24.97 12.78
N TRP A 663 4.08 24.99 12.64
CA TRP A 663 3.32 23.84 12.14
C TRP A 663 3.23 23.85 10.60
N LEU A 664 3.69 22.77 9.98
CA LEU A 664 3.53 22.45 8.56
C LEU A 664 2.25 21.62 8.35
N ARG A 665 1.55 21.81 7.23
CA ARG A 665 0.33 21.06 6.88
C ARG A 665 0.69 19.89 5.99
N GLU A 666 0.38 18.66 6.40
CA GLU A 666 0.69 17.44 5.65
C GLU A 666 -0.45 16.96 4.74
N GLY A 667 -1.68 17.45 4.95
CA GLY A 667 -2.84 17.10 4.11
C GLY A 667 -4.08 16.75 4.92
N ILE A 668 -5.02 16.03 4.31
CA ILE A 668 -6.21 15.47 4.98
C ILE A 668 -5.82 14.13 5.62
N ALA A 669 -6.27 13.88 6.86
CA ALA A 669 -6.10 12.59 7.54
C ALA A 669 -7.31 11.66 7.35
N PHE A 670 -8.51 12.24 7.45
CA PHE A 670 -9.83 11.61 7.34
C PHE A 670 -10.91 12.71 7.33
N TYR A 671 -12.17 12.34 7.14
CA TYR A 671 -13.33 13.23 7.20
C TYR A 671 -14.21 12.90 8.41
N ALA A 672 -14.79 13.93 9.03
CA ALA A 672 -15.59 13.83 10.26
C ALA A 672 -16.70 14.91 10.26
N TYR A 673 -17.74 14.74 11.05
CA TYR A 673 -18.80 15.75 11.19
C TYR A 673 -18.31 16.96 11.98
N ASN A 674 -18.64 18.18 11.53
CA ASN A 674 -18.34 19.41 12.28
C ASN A 674 -19.35 19.70 13.42
N GLN A 675 -20.49 19.02 13.46
CA GLN A 675 -21.57 19.23 14.42
C GLN A 675 -22.04 17.93 15.09
N PRO A 676 -22.51 17.98 16.35
CA PRO A 676 -23.11 16.83 17.03
C PRO A 676 -24.38 16.37 16.31
N GLY A 677 -24.87 15.17 16.66
CA GLY A 677 -26.07 14.58 16.08
C GLY A 677 -26.29 13.16 16.58
N GLU A 678 -27.47 12.60 16.32
CA GLU A 678 -27.77 11.20 16.63
C GLU A 678 -26.79 10.27 15.90
N GLY A 679 -26.29 9.24 16.59
CA GLY A 679 -25.27 8.34 16.04
C GLY A 679 -23.85 8.92 15.97
N ARG A 680 -23.60 10.14 16.46
CA ARG A 680 -22.28 10.78 16.44
C ARG A 680 -21.66 10.85 17.84
N THR A 681 -20.35 10.62 17.92
CA THR A 681 -19.54 10.75 19.15
C THR A 681 -18.53 11.88 18.99
N GLY A 682 -18.32 12.71 20.02
CA GLY A 682 -17.30 13.77 20.00
C GLY A 682 -15.87 13.22 20.08
N VAL A 683 -14.92 13.95 19.48
CA VAL A 683 -13.47 13.71 19.64
C VAL A 683 -12.81 14.94 20.24
N ASP A 684 -12.07 14.71 21.32
CA ASP A 684 -11.59 15.72 22.24
C ASP A 684 -10.12 16.04 22.01
N GLU A 685 -9.76 17.32 22.06
CA GLU A 685 -8.36 17.74 22.16
C GLU A 685 -7.92 17.96 23.61
N TYR A 686 -6.81 17.32 23.97
CA TYR A 686 -6.10 17.55 25.22
C TYR A 686 -4.67 18.03 24.94
N LYS A 687 -4.19 18.96 25.77
CA LYS A 687 -2.84 19.52 25.75
C LYS A 687 -2.12 19.14 27.04
N GLN A 688 -0.91 18.61 26.97
CA GLN A 688 -0.11 18.38 28.18
C GLN A 688 0.43 19.71 28.69
N VAL A 689 0.34 19.98 30.00
CA VAL A 689 0.73 21.25 30.66
C VAL A 689 2.18 21.66 30.37
N ARG A 690 3.06 20.70 30.02
CA ARG A 690 4.43 20.93 29.55
C ARG A 690 4.83 20.13 28.30
N GLY A 691 3.87 19.77 27.43
CA GLY A 691 4.14 18.80 26.36
C GLY A 691 3.23 18.85 25.13
N GLY A 692 2.93 17.67 24.58
CA GLY A 692 2.26 17.50 23.28
C GLY A 692 0.73 17.62 23.33
N TRP A 693 0.14 17.56 22.14
CA TRP A 693 -1.31 17.42 21.93
C TRP A 693 -1.69 15.93 21.87
N TYR A 694 -2.90 15.59 22.31
CA TYR A 694 -3.46 14.24 22.31
C TYR A 694 -4.95 14.29 21.94
N LEU A 695 -5.37 13.42 21.02
CA LEU A 695 -6.79 13.21 20.72
C LEU A 695 -7.35 12.09 21.60
N ASN A 696 -8.49 12.33 22.23
CA ASN A 696 -9.22 11.30 22.98
C ASN A 696 -10.60 11.02 22.36
N TYR A 697 -11.02 9.76 22.40
CA TYR A 697 -12.38 9.34 22.07
C TYR A 697 -13.04 8.87 23.37
N ALA A 698 -13.93 9.69 23.93
CA ALA A 698 -14.60 9.36 25.18
C ALA A 698 -15.94 10.09 25.34
N THR A 699 -17.05 9.36 25.22
CA THR A 699 -18.27 9.74 25.94
C THR A 699 -18.04 9.52 27.44
N ALA A 700 -17.65 10.58 28.16
CA ALA A 700 -17.62 10.70 29.62
C ALA A 700 -17.07 9.48 30.40
N GLY A 701 -15.76 9.45 30.67
CA GLY A 701 -15.19 8.46 31.62
C GLY A 701 -13.71 8.64 31.93
N ASN A 702 -12.86 8.74 30.90
CA ASN A 702 -11.42 8.93 31.08
C ASN A 702 -11.06 10.39 31.32
N SER A 703 -11.08 10.82 32.58
CA SER A 703 -10.44 12.06 33.00
C SER A 703 -8.93 11.99 32.74
N ALA A 704 -8.42 12.86 31.87
CA ALA A 704 -6.98 13.01 31.70
C ALA A 704 -6.35 13.43 33.05
N GLY A 705 -5.22 12.80 33.41
CA GLY A 705 -4.58 13.02 34.71
C GLY A 705 -4.12 14.47 34.93
N SER A 706 -3.69 14.79 36.15
CA SER A 706 -3.38 16.14 36.67
C SER A 706 -2.21 16.91 36.02
N GLY A 707 -1.85 16.58 34.78
CA GLY A 707 -0.90 17.29 33.93
C GLY A 707 -1.42 17.57 32.51
N TRP A 708 -2.74 17.54 32.29
CA TRP A 708 -3.39 17.79 31.01
C TRP A 708 -4.50 18.84 31.10
N GLU A 709 -4.60 19.69 30.08
CA GLU A 709 -5.63 20.70 29.88
C GLU A 709 -6.56 20.25 28.74
N PHE A 710 -7.88 20.35 28.92
CA PHE A 710 -8.85 20.16 27.84
C PHE A 710 -8.91 21.42 26.97
N ALA A 711 -8.86 21.26 25.65
CA ALA A 711 -8.84 22.37 24.68
C ALA A 711 -10.11 22.46 23.81
N GLY A 712 -10.99 21.47 23.85
CA GLY A 712 -12.30 21.49 23.18
C GLY A 712 -12.61 20.22 22.38
N HIS A 713 -13.87 20.09 21.93
CA HIS A 713 -14.23 19.13 20.89
C HIS A 713 -13.81 19.69 19.52
N ILE A 714 -13.10 18.91 18.69
CA ILE A 714 -12.65 19.39 17.36
C ILE A 714 -13.64 18.99 16.25
N PHE A 715 -14.19 17.79 16.36
CA PHE A 715 -15.10 17.17 15.39
C PHE A 715 -15.87 16.01 16.04
N HIS A 716 -16.86 15.48 15.33
CA HIS A 716 -17.66 14.33 15.74
C HIS A 716 -17.57 13.21 14.70
N VAL A 717 -17.66 11.96 15.14
CA VAL A 717 -17.42 10.77 14.32
C VAL A 717 -18.58 9.76 14.42
N PRO A 718 -18.75 8.83 13.47
CA PRO A 718 -19.74 7.75 13.58
C PRO A 718 -19.53 6.92 14.85
N ALA A 719 -20.58 6.74 15.65
CA ALA A 719 -20.57 5.93 16.87
C ALA A 719 -20.57 4.41 16.57
N SER A 720 -20.94 4.00 15.36
CA SER A 720 -20.84 2.61 14.91
C SER A 720 -20.63 2.53 13.40
N ARG A 721 -20.07 1.40 12.94
CA ARG A 721 -19.91 1.11 11.51
C ARG A 721 -21.24 0.85 10.80
N ALA A 722 -22.28 0.44 11.52
CA ALA A 722 -23.52 -0.11 10.95
C ALA A 722 -24.56 0.95 10.55
N GLN A 723 -24.32 2.24 10.81
CA GLN A 723 -25.22 3.30 10.39
C GLN A 723 -25.03 3.62 8.90
N LYS A 724 -25.95 3.12 8.08
CA LYS A 724 -26.34 3.85 6.87
C LYS A 724 -27.18 5.05 7.33
N GLU A 725 -26.76 6.26 6.97
CA GLU A 725 -27.57 7.48 7.18
C GLU A 725 -28.93 7.28 6.50
N PRO A 726 -30.06 7.73 7.10
CA PRO A 726 -31.32 7.79 6.38
C PRO A 726 -31.11 8.60 5.10
N GLU A 727 -31.63 8.13 3.97
CA GLU A 727 -31.69 8.95 2.75
C GLU A 727 -32.74 10.04 2.97
N ALA A 728 -32.31 11.11 3.66
CA ALA A 728 -32.93 12.42 3.54
C ALA A 728 -33.06 12.74 2.03
N PRO A 729 -34.15 13.41 1.60
CA PRO A 729 -34.30 13.80 0.21
C PRO A 729 -33.03 14.54 -0.21
N ARG A 730 -32.36 14.06 -1.25
CA ARG A 730 -31.15 14.71 -1.74
C ARG A 730 -31.50 16.15 -2.08
N ASP A 731 -30.76 17.06 -1.48
CA ASP A 731 -30.67 18.40 -2.00
C ASP A 731 -30.16 18.33 -3.45
N THR A 732 -30.98 18.80 -4.36
CA THR A 732 -30.71 18.92 -5.80
C THR A 732 -30.95 20.35 -6.30
N GLU A 733 -31.17 21.32 -5.39
CA GLU A 733 -31.45 22.70 -5.72
C GLU A 733 -30.15 23.50 -5.72
N ALA A 734 -29.65 23.84 -6.92
CA ALA A 734 -28.38 24.55 -7.02
C ALA A 734 -28.42 25.89 -6.28
N PRO A 735 -27.37 26.24 -5.50
CA PRO A 735 -27.34 27.48 -4.72
C PRO A 735 -27.41 28.70 -5.64
N SER A 736 -27.89 29.83 -5.10
CA SER A 736 -28.10 31.03 -5.90
C SER A 736 -26.79 31.56 -6.53
N VAL A 737 -26.88 32.05 -7.77
CA VAL A 737 -25.72 32.50 -8.54
C VAL A 737 -24.99 33.64 -7.82
N PRO A 738 -23.65 33.59 -7.67
CA PRO A 738 -22.86 34.68 -7.12
C PRO A 738 -23.11 36.00 -7.87
N GLY A 739 -23.85 36.90 -7.23
CA GLY A 739 -24.15 38.23 -7.75
C GLY A 739 -22.98 39.19 -7.60
N GLY A 740 -23.00 40.33 -8.30
CA GLY A 740 -22.06 41.44 -8.05
C GLY A 740 -20.57 41.05 -8.10
N VAL A 741 -20.17 40.20 -9.05
CA VAL A 741 -18.76 39.81 -9.18
C VAL A 741 -17.95 41.00 -9.69
N HIS A 742 -17.00 41.45 -8.88
CA HIS A 742 -16.07 42.52 -9.17
C HIS A 742 -14.65 41.99 -9.24
N ALA A 743 -13.87 42.46 -10.22
CA ALA A 743 -12.44 42.20 -10.34
C ALA A 743 -11.69 43.53 -10.45
N GLN A 744 -10.60 43.67 -9.70
CA GLN A 744 -9.76 44.88 -9.67
C GLN A 744 -8.29 44.49 -9.73
N ALA A 745 -7.54 45.12 -10.64
CA ALA A 745 -6.09 44.97 -10.71
C ALA A 745 -5.41 45.48 -9.44
N GLN A 746 -4.59 44.64 -8.81
CA GLN A 746 -3.62 45.03 -7.79
C GLN A 746 -2.23 44.98 -8.42
N GLY A 747 -1.72 46.13 -8.87
CA GLY A 747 -0.42 46.19 -9.55
C GLY A 747 -0.46 45.61 -10.97
N ASN A 748 0.56 44.85 -11.33
CA ASN A 748 0.77 44.25 -12.66
C ASN A 748 0.81 42.72 -12.65
N ASP A 749 0.62 42.11 -11.46
CA ASP A 749 0.85 40.70 -11.15
C ASP A 749 -0.27 40.04 -10.31
N ALA A 750 -1.28 40.81 -9.86
CA ALA A 750 -2.38 40.30 -9.05
C ALA A 750 -3.75 40.91 -9.37
N VAL A 751 -4.81 40.11 -9.20
CA VAL A 751 -6.21 40.54 -9.33
C VAL A 751 -6.94 40.24 -8.02
N GLN A 752 -7.51 41.28 -7.40
CA GLN A 752 -8.48 41.11 -6.32
C GLN A 752 -9.87 40.89 -6.90
N LEU A 753 -10.54 39.86 -6.42
CA LEU A 753 -11.92 39.52 -6.74
C LEU A 753 -12.80 39.58 -5.49
N SER A 754 -14.03 40.02 -5.65
CA SER A 754 -15.09 39.91 -4.65
C SER A 754 -16.44 39.68 -5.31
N TRP A 755 -17.40 39.13 -4.55
CA TRP A 755 -18.75 38.86 -5.03
C TRP A 755 -19.78 38.95 -3.90
N GLY A 756 -21.05 38.94 -4.26
CA GLY A 756 -22.18 38.85 -3.33
C GLY A 756 -22.35 37.42 -2.82
N LYS A 757 -22.73 37.29 -1.55
CA LYS A 757 -22.92 35.99 -0.91
C LYS A 757 -24.08 35.20 -1.54
N SER A 758 -23.81 33.94 -1.88
CA SER A 758 -24.83 32.99 -2.33
C SER A 758 -25.62 32.39 -1.17
N SER A 759 -26.84 31.98 -1.47
CA SER A 759 -27.78 31.31 -0.57
C SER A 759 -28.14 29.94 -1.14
N ASP A 760 -28.03 28.91 -0.34
CA ASP A 760 -28.71 27.63 -0.59
C ASP A 760 -30.17 27.72 -0.09
N ALA A 761 -31.07 27.01 -0.78
CA ALA A 761 -32.48 26.83 -0.43
C ALA A 761 -32.89 25.35 -0.29
N GLY A 762 -32.12 24.40 -0.84
CA GLY A 762 -32.39 22.96 -0.77
C GLY A 762 -32.01 22.33 0.57
N GLY A 763 -31.16 22.97 1.35
CA GLY A 763 -30.96 22.73 2.78
C GLY A 763 -29.62 22.08 3.15
N SER A 764 -28.74 21.77 2.18
CA SER A 764 -27.38 21.29 2.46
C SER A 764 -26.41 22.38 2.91
N GLY A 765 -26.78 23.66 2.73
CA GLY A 765 -25.96 24.83 3.05
C GLY A 765 -24.88 25.10 2.01
N LEU A 766 -24.31 26.31 2.01
CA LEU A 766 -23.24 26.67 1.06
C LEU A 766 -21.90 26.04 1.47
N ALA A 767 -21.30 25.23 0.60
CA ALA A 767 -19.98 24.62 0.78
C ALA A 767 -18.82 25.45 0.18
N GLY A 768 -19.14 26.54 -0.54
CA GLY A 768 -18.19 27.57 -0.94
C GLY A 768 -18.31 27.98 -2.40
N TYR A 769 -17.25 28.61 -2.92
CA TYR A 769 -17.22 29.16 -4.28
C TYR A 769 -16.06 28.59 -5.10
N ARG A 770 -16.32 28.34 -6.39
CA ARG A 770 -15.32 28.09 -7.43
C ARG A 770 -15.12 29.35 -8.26
N VAL A 771 -13.87 29.75 -8.46
CA VAL A 771 -13.48 30.87 -9.34
C VAL A 771 -12.76 30.30 -10.56
N ARG A 772 -13.23 30.67 -11.75
CA ARG A 772 -12.57 30.36 -13.02
C ARG A 772 -11.90 31.59 -13.59
N ARG A 773 -10.67 31.43 -14.07
CA ARG A 773 -9.92 32.38 -14.90
C ARG A 773 -9.88 31.86 -16.32
N ASP A 774 -10.46 32.60 -17.26
CA ASP A 774 -10.56 32.26 -18.69
C ASP A 774 -11.16 30.86 -18.96
N GLY A 775 -12.09 30.45 -18.08
CA GLY A 775 -12.78 29.16 -18.09
C GLY A 775 -12.09 28.05 -17.27
N MET A 776 -10.78 28.17 -17.01
CA MET A 776 -10.01 27.25 -16.18
C MET A 776 -10.28 27.51 -14.69
N ASP A 777 -10.56 26.47 -13.92
CA ASP A 777 -10.71 26.56 -12.46
C ASP A 777 -9.35 26.89 -11.81
N ILE A 778 -9.29 27.98 -11.04
CA ILE A 778 -8.11 28.40 -10.28
C ILE A 778 -8.27 28.15 -8.77
N THR A 779 -9.35 27.48 -8.39
CA THR A 779 -9.75 27.16 -7.01
C THR A 779 -9.90 25.64 -6.85
N PRO A 780 -8.78 24.89 -6.80
CA PRO A 780 -8.81 23.43 -6.65
C PRO A 780 -9.44 22.95 -5.32
N ASN A 781 -9.75 23.88 -4.40
CA ASN A 781 -10.67 23.69 -3.28
C ASN A 781 -11.63 24.88 -3.24
N LEU A 782 -12.89 24.66 -2.83
CA LEU A 782 -13.90 25.70 -2.75
C LEU A 782 -13.55 26.78 -1.70
N LEU A 783 -13.64 28.04 -2.10
CA LEU A 783 -13.40 29.19 -1.23
C LEU A 783 -14.55 29.38 -0.25
N GLN A 784 -14.22 29.52 1.03
CA GLN A 784 -15.18 29.78 2.12
C GLN A 784 -15.45 31.28 2.33
N THR A 785 -14.98 32.13 1.41
CA THR A 785 -15.00 33.59 1.49
C THR A 785 -15.48 34.18 0.18
N GLU A 786 -16.26 35.26 0.25
CA GLU A 786 -16.77 36.04 -0.89
C GLU A 786 -15.71 36.90 -1.60
N SER A 787 -14.44 36.46 -1.58
CA SER A 787 -13.31 37.12 -2.22
C SER A 787 -12.12 36.20 -2.43
N LEU A 788 -11.27 36.58 -3.38
CA LEU A 788 -9.98 35.95 -3.72
C LEU A 788 -8.97 37.06 -4.07
N ILE A 789 -7.68 36.82 -3.85
CA ILE A 789 -6.62 37.58 -4.54
C ILE A 789 -5.80 36.57 -5.33
N ASP A 790 -6.04 36.56 -6.64
CA ASP A 790 -5.28 35.81 -7.64
C ASP A 790 -3.94 36.53 -7.87
N ARG A 791 -2.84 35.78 -7.99
CA ARG A 791 -1.46 36.29 -7.92
C ARG A 791 -0.56 35.57 -8.93
N ASP A 792 0.67 36.07 -9.03
CA ASP A 792 1.72 35.54 -9.91
C ASP A 792 1.29 35.54 -11.39
N LEU A 793 0.36 36.45 -11.71
CA LEU A 793 -0.16 36.71 -13.05
C LEU A 793 0.87 37.49 -13.87
N LYS A 794 0.67 37.50 -15.18
CA LYS A 794 1.45 38.31 -16.11
C LYS A 794 0.58 39.47 -16.61
N PRO A 795 1.17 40.57 -17.09
CA PRO A 795 0.43 41.56 -17.86
C PRO A 795 -0.34 40.92 -19.02
N GLY A 796 -1.63 41.25 -19.14
CA GLY A 796 -2.59 40.61 -20.04
C GLY A 796 -4.04 40.87 -19.64
N ASP A 797 -4.97 40.51 -20.52
CA ASP A 797 -6.41 40.51 -20.24
C ASP A 797 -6.83 39.18 -19.61
N TYR A 798 -7.57 39.25 -18.50
CA TYR A 798 -8.13 38.10 -17.80
C TYR A 798 -9.64 38.24 -17.65
N SER A 799 -10.35 37.13 -17.81
CA SER A 799 -11.79 37.03 -17.57
C SER A 799 -12.10 36.10 -16.41
N TYR A 800 -12.99 36.52 -15.52
CA TYR A 800 -13.35 35.76 -14.32
C TYR A 800 -14.86 35.51 -14.24
N THR A 801 -15.20 34.32 -13.74
CA THR A 801 -16.56 33.90 -13.40
C THR A 801 -16.53 33.09 -12.10
N VAL A 802 -17.56 33.24 -11.28
CA VAL A 802 -17.70 32.54 -10.00
C VAL A 802 -18.92 31.61 -10.06
N GLU A 803 -18.78 30.40 -9.52
CA GLU A 803 -19.85 29.43 -9.31
C GLU A 803 -19.97 29.16 -7.81
N ALA A 804 -21.17 29.14 -7.25
CA ALA A 804 -21.42 28.67 -5.89
C ALA A 804 -21.63 27.15 -5.88
N VAL A 805 -21.23 26.48 -4.80
CA VAL A 805 -21.43 25.04 -4.60
C VAL A 805 -21.95 24.78 -3.20
N ASP A 806 -22.95 23.92 -3.07
CA ASP A 806 -23.61 23.55 -1.82
C ASP A 806 -23.01 22.29 -1.14
N GLY A 807 -23.55 21.92 0.02
CA GLY A 807 -23.13 20.75 0.81
C GLY A 807 -23.50 19.40 0.19
N ALA A 808 -24.32 19.37 -0.86
CA ALA A 808 -24.65 18.18 -1.65
C ALA A 808 -23.83 18.08 -2.96
N GLY A 809 -23.14 19.16 -3.35
CA GLY A 809 -22.33 19.27 -4.55
C GLY A 809 -23.05 19.86 -5.77
N ASN A 810 -24.28 20.37 -5.64
CA ASN A 810 -24.91 21.08 -6.75
C ASN A 810 -24.17 22.41 -6.97
N THR A 811 -23.99 22.79 -8.23
CA THR A 811 -23.24 23.99 -8.64
C THR A 811 -24.21 24.98 -9.26
N SER A 812 -24.14 26.25 -8.84
CA SER A 812 -24.93 27.34 -9.44
C SER A 812 -24.64 27.49 -10.93
N ALA A 813 -25.51 28.16 -11.67
CA ALA A 813 -25.09 28.74 -12.95
C ALA A 813 -23.89 29.69 -12.72
N VAL A 814 -23.03 29.83 -13.73
CA VAL A 814 -21.90 30.78 -13.69
C VAL A 814 -22.39 32.21 -13.48
N SER A 815 -21.64 32.99 -12.71
CA SER A 815 -21.86 34.43 -12.59
C SER A 815 -21.77 35.14 -13.95
N ALA A 816 -22.23 36.40 -13.98
CA ALA A 816 -21.78 37.33 -15.01
C ALA A 816 -20.24 37.32 -15.09
N ARG A 817 -19.70 37.29 -16.30
CA ARG A 817 -18.25 37.38 -16.55
C ARG A 817 -17.79 38.81 -16.32
N VAL A 818 -16.80 38.99 -15.44
CA VAL A 818 -16.04 40.23 -15.31
C VAL A 818 -14.73 40.11 -16.08
N GLN A 819 -14.21 41.22 -16.61
CA GLN A 819 -12.90 41.28 -17.26
C GLN A 819 -12.01 42.32 -16.56
N VAL A 820 -10.71 42.06 -16.54
CA VAL A 820 -9.70 42.93 -15.94
C VAL A 820 -8.38 42.81 -16.72
N THR A 821 -7.77 43.94 -17.03
CA THR A 821 -6.47 44.02 -17.70
C THR A 821 -5.38 44.29 -16.68
N LEU A 822 -4.42 43.38 -16.54
CA LEU A 822 -3.14 43.68 -15.89
C LEU A 822 -2.21 44.35 -16.89
N ARG A 823 -1.68 45.52 -16.53
CA ARG A 823 -0.82 46.32 -17.41
C ARG A 823 0.63 46.18 -16.99
N ASP A 824 1.52 46.02 -17.95
CA ASP A 824 2.95 46.08 -17.67
C ASP A 824 3.35 47.54 -17.45
N ALA A 825 3.24 47.99 -16.20
CA ALA A 825 3.55 49.36 -15.83
C ALA A 825 5.05 49.72 -16.00
N GLN A 826 5.94 48.77 -16.34
CA GLN A 826 7.32 49.05 -16.73
C GLN A 826 7.49 49.10 -18.26
N ALA A 827 6.90 48.17 -19.01
CA ALA A 827 6.92 48.20 -20.47
C ALA A 827 6.07 49.33 -21.06
N GLU A 828 4.92 49.69 -20.47
CA GLU A 828 4.17 50.91 -20.82
C GLU A 828 5.05 52.16 -20.60
N ARG A 829 5.84 52.21 -19.52
CA ARG A 829 6.78 53.31 -19.23
C ARG A 829 7.94 53.36 -20.22
N ASP A 830 8.59 52.24 -20.52
CA ASP A 830 9.68 52.20 -21.50
C ASP A 830 9.19 52.44 -22.94
N ALA A 831 7.98 52.01 -23.29
CA ALA A 831 7.33 52.36 -24.56
C ALA A 831 7.01 53.87 -24.65
N ALA A 832 6.49 54.48 -23.58
CA ALA A 832 6.24 55.92 -23.53
C ALA A 832 7.53 56.74 -23.64
N LEU A 833 8.61 56.31 -22.96
CA LEU A 833 9.93 56.93 -23.08
C LEU A 833 10.51 56.78 -24.49
N ALA A 834 10.40 55.59 -25.09
CA ALA A 834 10.83 55.36 -26.48
C ALA A 834 10.04 56.21 -27.48
N ALA A 835 8.72 56.34 -27.31
CA ALA A 835 7.87 57.21 -28.14
C ALA A 835 8.23 58.70 -27.99
N ALA A 836 8.62 59.13 -26.79
CA ALA A 836 9.18 60.46 -26.54
C ALA A 836 10.67 60.62 -26.96
N ASN A 837 11.31 59.54 -27.45
CA ASN A 837 12.75 59.43 -27.72
C ASN A 837 13.65 59.82 -26.50
N LEU A 838 13.11 59.62 -25.29
CA LEU A 838 13.78 59.84 -24.01
C LEU A 838 14.51 58.58 -23.53
N VAL A 839 15.60 58.80 -22.79
CA VAL A 839 16.36 57.79 -22.05
C VAL A 839 16.57 58.25 -20.62
N ARG A 840 16.62 57.25 -19.73
CA ARG A 840 16.88 57.39 -18.28
C ARG A 840 18.38 57.53 -18.07
N VAL A 841 18.86 58.71 -17.67
CA VAL A 841 20.28 58.96 -17.37
C VAL A 841 20.51 58.74 -15.88
N TYR A 842 21.30 57.71 -15.53
CA TYR A 842 21.63 57.35 -14.16
C TYR A 842 22.95 57.98 -13.71
N ARG A 843 23.05 58.34 -12.42
CA ARG A 843 24.33 58.65 -11.78
C ARG A 843 24.98 57.35 -11.31
N TYR A 844 26.23 57.15 -11.71
CA TYR A 844 27.13 56.11 -11.23
C TYR A 844 28.20 56.75 -10.33
N VAL A 845 28.66 56.03 -9.31
CA VAL A 845 29.70 56.46 -8.38
C VAL A 845 30.86 55.46 -8.32
N ALA A 846 32.08 55.95 -8.15
CA ALA A 846 33.27 55.14 -7.88
C ALA A 846 34.16 55.84 -6.82
N PRO A 847 34.89 55.10 -5.95
CA PRO A 847 35.85 55.71 -5.04
C PRO A 847 37.04 56.32 -5.79
N GLY A 848 37.61 57.41 -5.28
CA GLY A 848 38.83 58.05 -5.77
C GLY A 848 40.03 57.85 -4.82
N GLY A 849 41.25 58.11 -5.32
CA GLY A 849 42.49 57.81 -4.61
C GLY A 849 42.65 58.48 -3.24
N ASP A 850 42.14 59.70 -3.09
CA ASP A 850 42.25 60.51 -1.86
C ASP A 850 40.99 60.47 -0.97
N GLY A 851 40.10 59.49 -1.18
CA GLY A 851 38.82 59.37 -0.47
C GLY A 851 37.66 60.20 -1.04
N ASP A 852 37.92 61.05 -2.04
CA ASP A 852 36.92 61.78 -2.82
C ASP A 852 36.07 60.81 -3.68
N LEU A 853 34.80 61.13 -3.94
CA LEU A 853 33.92 60.31 -4.80
C LEU A 853 33.93 60.80 -6.25
N ARG A 854 34.17 59.88 -7.19
CA ARG A 854 34.07 60.11 -8.65
C ARG A 854 32.64 59.81 -9.12
N TYR A 855 32.13 60.59 -10.07
CA TYR A 855 30.76 60.45 -10.60
C TYR A 855 30.74 60.42 -12.13
N VAL A 856 29.87 59.58 -12.70
CA VAL A 856 29.61 59.44 -14.14
C VAL A 856 28.11 59.44 -14.38
N TYR A 857 27.65 60.10 -15.43
CA TYR A 857 26.24 60.14 -15.82
C TYR A 857 26.05 59.41 -17.16
N SER A 858 25.21 58.37 -17.20
CA SER A 858 25.03 57.58 -18.43
C SER A 858 23.61 57.05 -18.59
N ALA A 859 23.15 57.02 -19.84
CA ALA A 859 21.95 56.27 -20.24
C ALA A 859 22.26 54.78 -20.51
N ASP A 860 23.55 54.44 -20.65
CA ASP A 860 24.01 53.07 -20.84
C ASP A 860 23.95 52.31 -19.50
N ALA A 861 23.38 51.10 -19.52
CA ALA A 861 23.28 50.20 -18.40
C ALA A 861 24.48 49.24 -18.26
N SER A 862 25.36 49.18 -19.26
CA SER A 862 26.56 48.31 -19.26
C SER A 862 27.77 48.93 -18.54
N VAL A 863 27.65 50.16 -18.04
CA VAL A 863 28.68 50.83 -17.23
C VAL A 863 28.96 49.99 -15.97
N SER A 864 30.16 49.39 -15.94
CA SER A 864 30.53 48.31 -15.03
C SER A 864 32.00 48.40 -14.63
N GLY A 865 32.44 47.52 -13.72
CA GLY A 865 33.76 47.58 -13.07
C GLY A 865 33.71 48.34 -11.76
N GLU A 866 34.52 49.39 -11.62
CA GLU A 866 34.62 50.23 -10.39
C GLU A 866 33.37 51.09 -10.08
N TRP A 867 32.33 51.04 -10.94
CA TRP A 867 31.22 52.00 -10.96
C TRP A 867 29.90 51.38 -10.47
N THR A 868 29.41 51.86 -9.33
CA THR A 868 28.10 51.47 -8.77
C THR A 868 27.02 52.45 -9.22
N ARG A 869 25.93 51.94 -9.82
CA ARG A 869 24.75 52.74 -10.17
C ARG A 869 24.02 53.18 -8.89
N GLN A 870 23.76 54.48 -8.74
CA GLN A 870 23.01 55.05 -7.62
C GLN A 870 21.53 55.29 -7.98
N GLU A 871 21.24 56.42 -8.62
CA GLU A 871 19.87 56.91 -8.82
C GLU A 871 19.65 57.42 -10.24
N LEU A 872 18.37 57.55 -10.62
CA LEU A 872 17.97 58.24 -11.84
C LEU A 872 18.24 59.74 -11.66
N ALA A 873 19.18 60.29 -12.42
CA ALA A 873 19.55 61.70 -12.29
C ALA A 873 18.59 62.61 -13.05
N PHE A 874 18.27 62.27 -14.29
CA PHE A 874 17.33 62.99 -15.15
C PHE A 874 16.98 62.19 -16.40
N TYR A 875 16.04 62.70 -17.19
CA TYR A 875 15.73 62.21 -18.53
C TYR A 875 16.47 63.05 -19.58
N ALA A 876 16.95 62.43 -20.66
CA ALA A 876 17.60 63.09 -21.79
C ALA A 876 17.16 62.43 -23.11
N TYR A 877 17.48 63.02 -24.26
CA TYR A 877 17.15 62.41 -25.56
C TYR A 877 18.25 61.47 -26.04
N ALA A 878 17.89 60.27 -26.51
CA ALA A 878 18.87 59.29 -27.01
C ALA A 878 19.62 59.79 -28.25
N LYS A 879 18.85 60.41 -29.16
CA LYS A 879 19.28 60.87 -30.49
C LYS A 879 19.06 62.38 -30.62
N PRO A 880 19.73 63.07 -31.58
CA PRO A 880 19.50 64.48 -31.83
C PRO A 880 18.01 64.76 -32.08
N GLN A 881 17.47 65.73 -31.34
CA GLN A 881 16.11 66.25 -31.52
C GLN A 881 16.12 67.76 -31.78
N ARG A 882 15.02 68.30 -32.31
CA ARG A 882 14.90 69.74 -32.58
C ARG A 882 15.21 70.55 -31.30
N ASN A 883 16.04 71.57 -31.42
CA ASN A 883 16.52 72.43 -30.33
C ASN A 883 17.37 71.72 -29.23
N THR A 884 17.90 70.52 -29.48
CA THR A 884 18.88 69.87 -28.59
C THR A 884 20.34 70.17 -28.96
N VAL A 885 21.25 69.82 -28.05
CA VAL A 885 22.70 69.74 -28.25
C VAL A 885 23.23 68.41 -27.70
N PRO A 886 24.28 67.83 -28.31
CA PRO A 886 24.95 66.66 -27.75
C PRO A 886 25.67 67.00 -26.44
N VAL A 887 25.62 66.08 -25.48
CA VAL A 887 26.51 66.06 -24.30
C VAL A 887 27.64 65.09 -24.60
N TYR A 888 28.86 65.60 -24.62
CA TYR A 888 30.06 64.80 -24.82
C TYR A 888 30.61 64.33 -23.48
N ARG A 889 31.09 63.08 -23.42
CA ARG A 889 31.97 62.62 -22.35
C ARG A 889 33.41 62.95 -22.70
N TYR A 890 34.13 63.49 -21.73
CA TYR A 890 35.55 63.77 -21.77
C TYR A 890 36.26 62.99 -20.67
N LEU A 891 37.49 62.58 -20.97
CA LEU A 891 38.41 61.89 -20.06
C LEU A 891 39.67 62.73 -19.90
N ALA A 892 40.09 62.97 -18.66
CA ALA A 892 41.44 63.40 -18.30
C ALA A 892 42.06 62.33 -17.39
N ARG A 893 43.39 62.18 -17.46
CA ARG A 893 44.14 61.30 -16.56
C ARG A 893 45.13 62.14 -15.76
N GLY A 894 45.20 61.89 -14.45
CA GLY A 894 46.25 62.46 -13.62
C GLY A 894 47.60 61.81 -13.89
N ALA A 895 48.68 62.39 -13.32
CA ALA A 895 50.02 61.81 -13.40
C ALA A 895 50.17 60.49 -12.61
N ASP A 896 49.20 60.22 -11.73
CA ASP A 896 48.94 58.96 -11.02
C ASP A 896 48.21 57.91 -11.87
N GLY A 897 47.76 58.27 -13.08
CA GLY A 897 46.95 57.43 -13.97
C GLY A 897 45.43 57.51 -13.72
N THR A 898 44.97 58.16 -12.64
CA THR A 898 43.56 58.21 -12.23
C THR A 898 42.69 58.83 -13.31
N ALA A 899 41.68 58.08 -13.75
CA ALA A 899 40.69 58.54 -14.73
C ALA A 899 39.65 59.46 -14.08
N ARG A 900 39.56 60.69 -14.62
CA ARG A 900 38.57 61.70 -14.27
C ARG A 900 37.68 61.95 -15.48
N TYR A 901 36.36 61.95 -15.28
CA TYR A 901 35.39 62.13 -16.36
C TYR A 901 34.62 63.43 -16.21
N LEU A 902 34.37 64.12 -17.32
CA LEU A 902 33.59 65.35 -17.40
C LEU A 902 32.54 65.22 -18.51
N PHE A 903 31.34 65.73 -18.25
CA PHE A 903 30.25 65.80 -19.22
C PHE A 903 29.96 67.27 -19.51
N SER A 904 29.96 67.65 -20.79
CA SER A 904 29.67 69.05 -21.17
C SER A 904 29.04 69.15 -22.56
N ILE A 905 28.25 70.20 -22.75
CA ILE A 905 27.75 70.61 -24.07
C ILE A 905 28.79 71.44 -24.87
N ASN A 906 29.95 71.76 -24.29
CA ASN A 906 31.06 72.36 -25.02
C ASN A 906 31.75 71.28 -25.90
N PRO A 907 31.83 71.44 -27.23
CA PRO A 907 32.56 70.51 -28.11
C PRO A 907 34.10 70.67 -28.06
N TRP A 908 34.62 71.70 -27.38
CA TRP A 908 36.04 72.06 -27.30
C TRP A 908 36.48 72.39 -25.86
N LEU A 909 36.55 71.39 -24.99
CA LEU A 909 37.26 71.51 -23.71
C LEU A 909 38.76 71.32 -23.94
N GLY A 910 39.54 72.39 -23.77
CA GLY A 910 41.00 72.36 -23.84
C GLY A 910 41.66 71.89 -22.53
N ASN A 911 42.97 72.12 -22.40
CA ASN A 911 43.76 71.90 -21.19
C ASN A 911 43.67 70.47 -20.62
N GLY A 912 44.08 69.48 -21.42
CA GLY A 912 44.32 68.10 -20.95
C GLY A 912 43.10 67.16 -20.97
N TRP A 913 41.95 67.61 -21.46
CA TRP A 913 40.75 66.78 -21.63
C TRP A 913 40.66 66.17 -23.04
N THR A 914 40.50 64.86 -23.12
CA THR A 914 40.27 64.12 -24.37
C THR A 914 38.77 63.87 -24.55
N ARG A 915 38.19 64.28 -25.68
CA ARG A 915 36.78 64.01 -26.00
C ARG A 915 36.61 62.58 -26.49
N GLU A 916 35.73 61.80 -25.86
CA GLU A 916 35.49 60.40 -26.24
C GLU A 916 34.32 60.31 -27.24
N HIS A 917 33.08 60.47 -26.78
CA HIS A 917 31.88 60.33 -27.62
C HIS A 917 30.69 61.13 -27.05
N VAL A 918 29.60 61.20 -27.81
CA VAL A 918 28.30 61.73 -27.37
C VAL A 918 27.55 60.64 -26.60
N VAL A 919 27.04 60.95 -25.40
CA VAL A 919 26.35 59.95 -24.55
C VAL A 919 24.83 60.14 -24.54
N PHE A 920 24.36 61.39 -24.64
CA PHE A 920 22.94 61.74 -24.80
C PHE A 920 22.80 63.18 -25.30
N HIS A 921 21.57 63.63 -25.58
CA HIS A 921 21.24 64.96 -26.08
C HIS A 921 20.31 65.71 -25.10
N VAL A 922 20.57 66.99 -24.88
CA VAL A 922 19.84 67.86 -23.93
C VAL A 922 19.34 69.12 -24.62
N LEU A 923 18.32 69.79 -24.07
CA LEU A 923 17.74 70.99 -24.67
C LEU A 923 18.70 72.19 -24.54
N ARG A 924 18.90 72.91 -25.65
CA ARG A 924 19.76 74.11 -25.74
C ARG A 924 19.18 75.33 -25.02
N TYR A 925 17.87 75.37 -24.86
CA TYR A 925 17.10 76.51 -24.35
C TYR A 925 16.01 76.02 -23.40
N PRO A 926 15.54 76.86 -22.45
CA PRO A 926 14.44 76.49 -21.57
C PRO A 926 13.16 76.21 -22.37
N GLN A 927 12.42 75.18 -21.96
CA GLN A 927 11.11 74.84 -22.50
C GLN A 927 10.16 74.47 -21.36
N ARG A 928 8.85 74.49 -21.62
CA ARG A 928 7.84 74.10 -20.63
C ARG A 928 8.01 72.62 -20.29
N GLY A 929 8.20 72.28 -19.01
CA GLY A 929 8.54 70.92 -18.59
C GLY A 929 10.02 70.56 -18.80
N ALA A 930 10.94 71.51 -18.65
CA ALA A 930 12.37 71.25 -18.59
C ALA A 930 13.02 71.96 -17.38
N GLN A 931 13.92 71.25 -16.69
CA GLN A 931 14.72 71.79 -15.58
C GLN A 931 16.10 72.24 -16.07
N ALA A 932 16.67 73.25 -15.42
CA ALA A 932 18.00 73.77 -15.72
C ALA A 932 19.07 72.95 -15.01
N VAL A 933 20.12 72.56 -15.73
CA VAL A 933 21.31 71.89 -15.19
C VAL A 933 22.54 72.76 -15.45
N ASN A 934 23.46 72.80 -14.50
CA ASN A 934 24.62 73.69 -14.51
C ASN A 934 25.94 72.89 -14.50
N GLU A 935 26.93 73.38 -15.24
CA GLU A 935 28.31 72.88 -15.21
C GLU A 935 29.11 73.68 -14.13
N PHE A 936 29.98 72.99 -13.38
CA PHE A 936 30.73 73.55 -12.24
C PHE A 936 32.20 73.05 -12.20
N TYR A 937 33.04 73.71 -11.40
CA TYR A 937 34.40 73.27 -11.11
C TYR A 937 34.87 73.70 -9.72
N ARG A 938 35.78 72.94 -9.12
CA ARG A 938 36.41 73.17 -7.83
C ARG A 938 37.83 73.70 -8.06
N MET A 939 38.16 74.85 -7.50
CA MET A 939 39.36 75.63 -7.90
C MET A 939 40.72 75.01 -7.54
N ARG A 940 40.77 73.91 -6.78
CA ARG A 940 42.00 73.15 -6.52
C ARG A 940 41.95 71.74 -7.11
N ASP A 941 40.81 71.08 -7.01
CA ASP A 941 40.77 69.61 -7.09
C ASP A 941 40.14 69.08 -8.39
N GLY A 942 39.46 69.90 -9.21
CA GLY A 942 39.08 69.52 -10.57
C GLY A 942 37.70 69.96 -11.06
N TRP A 943 37.26 69.34 -12.17
CA TRP A 943 36.01 69.61 -12.87
C TRP A 943 34.93 68.59 -12.49
N TYR A 944 33.70 69.03 -12.19
CA TYR A 944 32.61 68.13 -11.76
C TYR A 944 31.24 68.63 -12.26
N LEU A 945 30.38 67.74 -12.77
CA LEU A 945 29.00 68.09 -13.13
C LEU A 945 28.10 68.09 -11.88
N GLY A 946 27.78 69.28 -11.38
CA GLY A 946 26.92 69.48 -10.21
C GLY A 946 25.44 69.55 -10.57
N TYR A 947 24.69 68.49 -10.26
CA TYR A 947 23.23 68.50 -10.34
C TYR A 947 22.64 69.32 -9.18
N SER A 948 21.79 70.30 -9.48
CA SER A 948 21.03 71.07 -8.49
C SER A 948 19.67 71.46 -9.05
N THR A 949 18.61 71.06 -8.35
CA THR A 949 17.24 71.56 -8.57
C THR A 949 17.01 72.93 -7.90
N GLN A 950 17.90 73.36 -7.00
CA GLN A 950 17.86 74.67 -6.37
C GLN A 950 18.63 75.70 -7.22
N SER A 951 18.07 76.92 -7.33
CA SER A 951 18.64 78.04 -8.07
C SER A 951 19.87 78.68 -7.40
N SER A 952 20.24 78.22 -6.20
CA SER A 952 21.28 78.81 -5.36
C SER A 952 22.18 77.77 -4.69
N PHE A 953 23.05 77.13 -5.49
CA PHE A 953 24.37 76.80 -4.94
C PHE A 953 25.11 78.12 -4.75
N GLY A 954 25.16 78.59 -3.50
CA GLY A 954 25.87 79.83 -3.15
C GLY A 954 27.37 79.73 -3.44
N GLU A 955 28.02 80.87 -3.70
CA GLU A 955 29.45 80.94 -4.09
C GLU A 955 30.40 80.69 -2.89
N SER A 956 30.34 79.48 -2.32
CA SER A 956 31.05 79.06 -1.10
C SER A 956 32.54 78.73 -1.34
N GLY A 957 33.29 79.72 -1.81
CA GLY A 957 34.76 79.86 -1.71
C GLY A 957 35.64 78.87 -2.50
N SER A 958 35.15 77.67 -2.82
CA SER A 958 35.91 76.58 -3.44
C SER A 958 35.35 76.16 -4.81
N TRP A 959 34.05 76.35 -5.02
CA TRP A 959 33.35 76.03 -6.25
C TRP A 959 33.07 77.29 -7.09
N ARG A 960 33.15 77.15 -8.41
CA ARG A 960 32.71 78.15 -9.39
C ARG A 960 31.89 77.49 -10.49
N ARG A 961 30.94 78.24 -11.04
CA ARG A 961 30.16 77.85 -12.22
C ARG A 961 31.01 78.05 -13.48
N TYR A 962 30.87 77.17 -14.45
CA TYR A 962 31.58 77.24 -15.74
C TYR A 962 30.69 76.66 -16.85
N GLY A 963 31.02 76.89 -18.12
CA GLY A 963 30.20 76.40 -19.23
C GLY A 963 28.86 77.13 -19.34
N ARG A 964 27.90 76.50 -20.04
CA ARG A 964 26.56 77.05 -20.28
C ARG A 964 25.50 76.18 -19.62
N VAL A 965 24.39 76.80 -19.23
CA VAL A 965 23.20 76.07 -18.78
C VAL A 965 22.68 75.22 -19.94
N PHE A 966 22.36 73.97 -19.66
CA PHE A 966 21.54 73.12 -20.52
C PHE A 966 20.27 72.71 -19.77
N TYR A 967 19.28 72.22 -20.51
CA TYR A 967 17.97 71.92 -19.94
C TYR A 967 17.60 70.44 -20.18
N VAL A 968 17.06 69.78 -19.16
CA VAL A 968 16.68 68.37 -19.19
C VAL A 968 15.15 68.24 -19.09
N PRO A 969 14.48 67.42 -19.91
CA PRO A 969 13.05 67.17 -19.79
C PRO A 969 12.66 66.64 -18.39
N THR A 970 11.58 67.18 -17.83
CA THR A 970 10.93 66.62 -16.63
C THR A 970 9.85 65.65 -17.07
N PHE A 971 10.06 64.36 -16.88
CA PHE A 971 9.02 63.34 -17.08
C PHE A 971 8.23 63.18 -15.77
N ASN A 972 6.91 63.33 -15.83
CA ASN A 972 6.02 63.13 -14.69
C ASN A 972 5.22 61.85 -14.94
N GLU A 973 5.51 60.77 -14.20
CA GLU A 973 5.03 59.40 -14.49
C GLU A 973 3.52 59.17 -14.28
N LYS A 974 2.71 60.24 -14.32
CA LYS A 974 1.24 60.22 -14.23
C LYS A 974 0.51 61.04 -15.31
N ASN A 975 1.22 61.68 -16.24
CA ASN A 975 0.67 62.40 -17.41
C ASN A 975 1.64 62.33 -18.60
#